data_AF-A0A816TVF4-F1
#
_entry.id   AF-A0A816TVF4-F1
#
_cell.length_a   1.000
_cell.length_b   1.000
_cell.length_c   1.000
_cell.angle_alpha   90.00
_cell.angle_beta   90.00
_cell.angle_gamma   90.00
#
_symmetry.space_group_name_H-M   'P 1'
#
loop_
_entity.id
_entity.type
_entity.pdbx_description
1 polymer ?
#
loop_
_entity_poly.entity_id
_entity_poly.type
_entity_poly.pdbx_seq_one_letter_code
_entity_poly.pdbx_strand_id
1 'polypeptide(L)'
;MYQKVAIHSSNAIVSFQLVEIAKQLPTNEHVIDALSNLINKEAINLIDPNRRLLHALGGSLVVGPTGEPIDVKLFPQTNGDYMGEFTPRKVGQYRIDITCANVPIQESPFFTEVYDPSQIQIGPLPKDILAGVENTLSINLNNAGNVPLEVTITSPMGINVPIKIDGTLKIKKIYFTPTEIGLHHLNAKFGFDIVPATPIQMMVNNMPIVTAYGDGIHHATHEQEATFMIDTKDMQGDLKVHIEGSNSVIKNMLGRINDSLYKVTYRPVEVGFLNISVKWNEKDILNSPFTASVTNPERVLIVGGWQSILDSQNRMHVISNEEKKIHFDTSHAGPGILKANIRGEDKTSIPLRIAQQDSSSTLSFIILKDGKYDLTITYAGNLLSNMPVRIIATSLSAENSKVKTYGRGLYKARVNEQAEFTIDTSQVVNRGNYKPIVRLIDMQTNMEIRVHQIEKQQNLFHCSYKPAAPGDYLLNVIWGEKEIHGSPFKITVVPNNHRASQVLCSGDGLRMGVIGKEMQCFIDTRAAMPGELTVYCHGINTTAICRLVDHRDGTCTLSMKPEEIGRHILTIKYNGEHIPGSPYIIKVISPPDASKVNVFGPGIEHGILSTFQSHFICDTKGAGAGQLTVKVRGPKGAFRVEMERQHSQDRTIICRYNPTEPGLYLVSVKWSGEHVLGSPFQMRLFESEEQFRYQLNSYHLLESKQQNDDII
;
A
#
# COMPACT_ATOMS: atom_id res chain seq x y z
N MET A 1 -55.97 -13.91 54.31
CA MET A 1 -56.84 -14.53 53.29
C MET A 1 -57.12 -13.47 52.22
N TYR A 2 -56.37 -13.46 51.12
CA TYR A 2 -56.56 -12.50 50.02
C TYR A 2 -56.34 -13.22 48.69
N GLN A 3 -57.32 -13.99 48.25
CA GLN A 3 -57.29 -14.63 46.94
C GLN A 3 -57.86 -13.63 45.93
N LYS A 4 -57.04 -13.16 44.98
CA LYS A 4 -57.53 -12.46 43.77
C LYS A 4 -57.97 -13.53 42.80
N VAL A 5 -59.17 -13.41 42.21
CA VAL A 5 -59.79 -14.51 41.45
C VAL A 5 -60.23 -14.04 40.06
N ALA A 6 -59.81 -14.77 39.03
CA ALA A 6 -60.28 -14.56 37.67
C ALA A 6 -61.64 -15.24 37.44
N ILE A 7 -62.61 -14.54 36.82
CA ILE A 7 -63.98 -15.07 36.57
C ILE A 7 -63.99 -16.17 35.50
N HIS A 8 -62.94 -16.27 34.69
CA HIS A 8 -62.94 -17.07 33.45
C HIS A 8 -62.40 -18.49 33.58
N SER A 9 -62.02 -18.92 34.79
CA SER A 9 -61.87 -20.35 35.02
C SER A 9 -63.27 -20.96 35.15
N SER A 10 -63.51 -22.09 34.48
CA SER A 10 -64.77 -22.85 34.52
C SER A 10 -65.18 -23.33 35.93
N ASN A 11 -64.40 -22.99 36.95
CA ASN A 11 -64.63 -23.15 38.38
C ASN A 11 -64.15 -21.89 39.13
N ALA A 12 -64.57 -20.68 38.73
CA ALA A 12 -64.30 -19.47 39.50
C ALA A 12 -65.05 -19.56 40.84
N ILE A 13 -64.43 -20.24 41.79
CA ILE A 13 -64.91 -20.42 43.15
C ILE A 13 -63.91 -19.67 44.01
N VAL A 14 -64.39 -18.65 44.71
CA VAL A 14 -63.60 -17.98 45.73
C VAL A 14 -63.78 -18.79 47.01
N SER A 15 -62.71 -19.46 47.45
CA SER A 15 -62.72 -20.24 48.70
C SER A 15 -62.01 -19.48 49.80
N PHE A 16 -62.57 -19.49 51.00
CA PHE A 16 -62.10 -18.66 52.10
C PHE A 16 -62.30 -19.40 53.44
N GLN A 17 -61.27 -19.50 54.30
CA GLN A 17 -61.27 -20.35 55.50
C GLN A 17 -61.44 -19.58 56.83
N LEU A 18 -62.60 -19.72 57.44
CA LEU A 18 -62.98 -19.17 58.74
C LEU A 18 -62.33 -19.97 59.87
N VAL A 19 -61.37 -19.37 60.57
CA VAL A 19 -60.76 -19.99 61.75
C VAL A 19 -61.67 -19.83 62.96
N GLU A 20 -61.90 -20.90 63.73
CA GLU A 20 -62.77 -20.90 64.91
C GLU A 20 -62.34 -19.84 65.96
N ILE A 21 -63.18 -18.81 66.19
CA ILE A 21 -62.92 -17.68 67.13
C ILE A 21 -63.37 -18.02 68.56
N ALA A 22 -63.54 -19.30 68.89
CA ALA A 22 -63.86 -19.72 70.26
C ALA A 22 -62.73 -19.42 71.29
N LYS A 23 -61.61 -18.82 70.86
CA LYS A 23 -60.49 -18.42 71.73
C LYS A 23 -60.37 -16.92 72.02
N GLN A 24 -61.31 -16.07 71.57
CA GLN A 24 -61.20 -14.61 71.75
C GLN A 24 -62.51 -13.89 72.14
N LEU A 25 -63.40 -14.53 72.91
CA LEU A 25 -64.45 -13.78 73.63
C LEU A 25 -63.81 -12.99 74.80
N PRO A 26 -64.30 -11.79 75.15
CA PRO A 26 -63.77 -11.03 76.28
C PRO A 26 -63.90 -11.85 77.57
N THR A 27 -62.80 -12.04 78.29
CA THR A 27 -62.74 -12.79 79.56
C THR A 27 -63.42 -12.07 80.74
N ASN A 28 -64.29 -11.09 80.48
CA ASN A 28 -64.90 -10.27 81.52
C ASN A 28 -66.21 -10.93 81.98
N GLU A 29 -66.19 -11.58 83.14
CA GLU A 29 -67.31 -12.35 83.73
C GLU A 29 -68.63 -11.55 83.77
N HIS A 30 -68.56 -10.22 83.90
CA HIS A 30 -69.76 -9.37 83.93
C HIS A 30 -70.51 -9.25 82.59
N VAL A 31 -69.88 -9.53 81.44
CA VAL A 31 -70.56 -9.52 80.12
C VAL A 31 -71.29 -10.85 79.87
N ILE A 32 -70.79 -11.95 80.42
CA ILE A 32 -71.43 -13.27 80.34
C ILE A 32 -72.75 -13.27 81.12
N ASP A 33 -72.80 -12.60 82.27
CA ASP A 33 -74.02 -12.48 83.07
C ASP A 33 -75.09 -11.52 82.49
N ALA A 34 -74.66 -10.54 81.68
CA ALA A 34 -75.58 -9.67 80.96
C ALA A 34 -76.23 -10.39 79.76
N LEU A 35 -75.49 -11.29 79.10
CA LEU A 35 -75.99 -12.10 77.98
C LEU A 35 -76.84 -13.29 78.45
N SER A 36 -76.55 -13.88 79.62
CA SER A 36 -77.35 -14.96 80.20
C SER A 36 -78.72 -14.47 80.70
N ASN A 37 -78.82 -13.23 81.21
CA ASN A 37 -80.10 -12.66 81.68
C ASN A 37 -81.02 -12.16 80.55
N LEU A 38 -80.51 -11.93 79.33
CA LEU A 38 -81.36 -11.58 78.18
C LEU A 38 -82.05 -12.81 77.56
N ILE A 39 -81.61 -14.02 77.91
CA ILE A 39 -82.09 -15.27 77.32
C ILE A 39 -82.96 -15.98 78.36
N ASN A 40 -84.22 -15.55 78.46
CA ASN A 40 -85.25 -16.32 79.16
C ASN A 40 -86.59 -16.24 78.43
N LYS A 41 -86.75 -17.05 77.38
CA LYS A 41 -87.73 -18.16 77.27
C LYS A 41 -87.71 -18.72 75.84
N GLU A 42 -87.50 -20.03 75.75
CA GLU A 42 -87.40 -20.88 74.55
C GLU A 42 -86.06 -20.93 73.79
N ALA A 43 -85.02 -21.53 74.40
CA ALA A 43 -83.94 -22.26 73.69
C ALA A 43 -82.98 -22.96 74.66
N ILE A 44 -83.39 -24.07 75.27
CA ILE A 44 -82.45 -25.04 75.84
C ILE A 44 -82.30 -26.15 74.80
N ASN A 45 -81.30 -26.03 73.91
CA ASN A 45 -80.72 -27.11 73.08
C ASN A 45 -79.49 -26.61 72.29
N LEU A 46 -78.48 -26.01 72.94
CA LEU A 46 -77.31 -25.42 72.26
C LEU A 46 -75.95 -25.78 72.89
N ILE A 47 -75.85 -26.90 73.62
CA ILE A 47 -74.56 -27.34 74.21
C ILE A 47 -74.41 -28.87 74.05
N ASP A 48 -73.40 -29.31 73.30
CA ASP A 48 -72.88 -30.70 73.33
C ASP A 48 -72.10 -30.92 74.64
N PRO A 49 -72.06 -32.14 75.20
CA PRO A 49 -71.29 -32.50 76.40
C PRO A 49 -69.83 -31.98 76.49
N ASN A 50 -69.20 -31.55 75.39
CA ASN A 50 -67.87 -30.92 75.38
C ASN A 50 -67.83 -29.38 75.46
N ARG A 51 -68.94 -28.70 75.80
CA ARG A 51 -69.02 -27.21 75.86
C ARG A 51 -68.55 -26.49 74.59
N ARG A 52 -68.83 -27.04 73.41
CA ARG A 52 -68.69 -26.34 72.13
C ARG A 52 -70.01 -25.65 71.77
N LEU A 53 -69.96 -24.37 71.41
CA LEU A 53 -71.08 -23.62 70.82
C LEU A 53 -71.37 -24.20 69.43
N LEU A 54 -72.26 -25.20 69.36
CA LEU A 54 -72.89 -25.62 68.12
C LEU A 54 -73.86 -24.50 67.72
N HIS A 55 -73.66 -23.87 66.55
CA HIS A 55 -74.48 -22.79 65.97
C HIS A 55 -74.28 -21.36 66.51
N ALA A 56 -73.09 -20.77 66.36
CA ALA A 56 -72.86 -19.34 66.63
C ALA A 56 -72.40 -18.50 65.41
N LEU A 57 -72.54 -18.99 64.17
CA LEU A 57 -72.36 -18.12 62.99
C LEU A 57 -73.68 -17.41 62.69
N GLY A 58 -73.72 -16.08 62.88
CA GLY A 58 -74.90 -15.22 62.69
C GLY A 58 -75.24 -14.88 61.24
N GLY A 59 -74.60 -15.55 60.29
CA GLY A 59 -74.73 -15.31 58.85
C GLY A 59 -73.42 -14.81 58.24
N SER A 60 -73.03 -15.43 57.12
CA SER A 60 -72.01 -14.90 56.21
C SER A 60 -72.70 -14.17 55.07
N LEU A 61 -72.39 -12.89 54.86
CA LEU A 61 -72.93 -12.09 53.76
C LEU A 61 -71.78 -11.72 52.82
N VAL A 62 -71.78 -12.28 51.60
CA VAL A 62 -70.94 -11.76 50.52
C VAL A 62 -71.75 -10.76 49.74
N VAL A 63 -71.22 -9.55 49.57
CA VAL A 63 -71.83 -8.48 48.80
C VAL A 63 -71.01 -8.26 47.54
N GLY A 64 -71.67 -8.39 46.39
CA GLY A 64 -71.10 -8.12 45.08
C GLY A 64 -70.78 -6.65 44.86
N PRO A 65 -70.04 -6.33 43.78
CA PRO A 65 -69.53 -4.99 43.51
C PRO A 65 -70.65 -3.95 43.24
N THR A 66 -71.89 -4.39 43.00
CA THR A 66 -73.05 -3.50 42.85
C THR A 66 -73.98 -3.49 44.06
N GLY A 67 -73.55 -4.06 45.18
CA GLY A 67 -74.32 -4.13 46.42
C GLY A 67 -75.26 -5.34 46.51
N GLU A 68 -75.24 -6.25 45.54
CA GLU A 68 -76.10 -7.43 45.54
C GLU A 68 -75.61 -8.49 46.56
N PRO A 69 -76.50 -9.11 47.35
CA PRO A 69 -76.10 -10.25 48.17
C PRO A 69 -75.80 -11.47 47.28
N ILE A 70 -74.75 -12.21 47.63
CA ILE A 70 -74.29 -13.41 46.93
C ILE A 70 -74.39 -14.60 47.87
N ASP A 71 -74.99 -15.68 47.37
CA ASP A 71 -75.10 -16.93 48.11
C ASP A 71 -73.71 -17.54 48.34
N VAL A 72 -73.42 -17.86 49.60
CA VAL A 72 -72.18 -18.51 50.04
C VAL A 72 -72.50 -19.93 50.51
N LYS A 73 -71.77 -20.91 50.00
CA LYS A 73 -71.79 -22.28 50.52
C LYS A 73 -70.74 -22.41 51.62
N LEU A 74 -71.15 -22.81 52.82
CA LEU A 74 -70.25 -23.05 53.94
C LEU A 74 -70.03 -24.55 54.13
N PHE A 75 -68.77 -24.96 54.20
CA PHE A 75 -68.34 -26.34 54.42
C PHE A 75 -67.55 -26.46 55.72
N PRO A 76 -68.05 -27.20 56.73
CA PRO A 76 -67.29 -27.45 57.96
C PRO A 76 -66.01 -28.23 57.65
N GLN A 77 -64.91 -27.87 58.29
CA GLN A 77 -63.60 -28.51 58.16
C GLN A 77 -63.32 -29.41 59.37
N THR A 78 -62.44 -30.40 59.19
CA THR A 78 -62.11 -31.40 60.21
C THR A 78 -61.43 -30.84 61.46
N ASN A 79 -60.88 -29.62 61.37
CA ASN A 79 -60.18 -28.92 62.44
C ASN A 79 -61.06 -27.93 63.22
N GLY A 80 -62.36 -27.83 62.92
CA GLY A 80 -63.28 -26.86 63.54
C GLY A 80 -63.49 -25.57 62.75
N ASP A 81 -62.73 -25.36 61.67
CA ASP A 81 -62.89 -24.21 60.78
C ASP A 81 -64.07 -24.39 59.81
N TYR A 82 -64.44 -23.32 59.09
CA TYR A 82 -65.40 -23.39 57.99
C TYR A 82 -64.77 -22.87 56.70
N MET A 83 -65.05 -23.50 55.56
CA MET A 83 -64.67 -22.99 54.25
C MET A 83 -65.90 -22.39 53.57
N GLY A 84 -65.87 -21.10 53.27
CA GLY A 84 -66.88 -20.43 52.46
C GLY A 84 -66.51 -20.42 50.99
N GLU A 85 -67.47 -20.73 50.14
CA GLU A 85 -67.33 -20.74 48.69
C GLU A 85 -68.44 -19.94 48.02
N PHE A 86 -68.08 -19.06 47.10
CA PHE A 86 -69.03 -18.39 46.21
C PHE A 86 -68.50 -18.29 44.78
N THR A 87 -69.42 -18.21 43.82
CA THR A 87 -69.10 -18.03 42.39
C THR A 87 -69.36 -16.59 41.99
N PRO A 88 -68.33 -15.77 41.73
CA PRO A 88 -68.52 -14.40 41.29
C PRO A 88 -69.04 -14.37 39.85
N ARG A 89 -69.91 -13.41 39.57
CA ARG A 89 -70.53 -13.23 38.23
C ARG A 89 -70.21 -11.88 37.58
N LYS A 90 -69.65 -10.93 38.34
CA LYS A 90 -69.29 -9.59 37.86
C LYS A 90 -67.87 -9.26 38.28
N VAL A 91 -67.21 -8.46 37.45
CA VAL A 91 -65.90 -7.91 37.76
C VAL A 91 -66.04 -6.81 38.82
N GLY A 92 -65.11 -6.78 39.78
CA GLY A 92 -65.02 -5.75 40.81
C GLY A 92 -64.70 -6.30 42.19
N GLN A 93 -64.69 -5.41 43.17
CA GLN A 93 -64.41 -5.76 44.55
C GLN A 93 -65.64 -6.38 45.22
N TYR A 94 -65.48 -7.56 45.80
CA TYR A 94 -66.50 -8.21 46.63
C TYR A 94 -66.17 -7.99 48.09
N ARG A 95 -67.18 -7.59 48.87
CA ARG A 95 -67.08 -7.41 50.33
C ARG A 95 -67.61 -8.66 51.02
N ILE A 96 -66.84 -9.22 51.94
CA ILE A 96 -67.18 -10.44 52.66
C ILE A 96 -67.36 -10.07 54.13
N ASP A 97 -68.61 -9.97 54.56
CA ASP A 97 -69.00 -9.71 55.95
C ASP A 97 -69.22 -11.03 56.68
N ILE A 98 -68.52 -11.23 57.79
CA ILE A 98 -68.65 -12.42 58.62
C ILE A 98 -68.97 -11.99 60.04
N THR A 99 -70.04 -12.56 60.60
CA THR A 99 -70.47 -12.28 61.98
C THR A 99 -70.59 -13.55 62.83
N CYS A 100 -70.23 -13.43 64.10
CA CYS A 100 -70.44 -14.44 65.14
C CYS A 100 -71.46 -13.86 66.14
N ALA A 101 -72.59 -14.53 66.34
CA ALA A 101 -73.70 -14.03 67.17
C ALA A 101 -74.07 -12.55 66.89
N ASN A 102 -74.16 -12.17 65.61
CA ASN A 102 -74.42 -10.80 65.12
C ASN A 102 -73.32 -9.76 65.39
N VAL A 103 -72.13 -10.16 65.83
CA VAL A 103 -70.96 -9.29 66.00
C VAL A 103 -69.93 -9.59 64.90
N PRO A 104 -69.45 -8.60 64.12
CA PRO A 104 -68.40 -8.82 63.13
C PRO A 104 -67.14 -9.44 63.74
N ILE A 105 -66.56 -10.41 63.03
CA ILE A 105 -65.30 -11.01 63.47
C ILE A 105 -64.11 -10.07 63.21
N GLN A 106 -62.98 -10.33 63.86
CA GLN A 106 -61.75 -9.57 63.64
C GLN A 106 -61.37 -9.59 62.15
N GLU A 107 -61.02 -8.43 61.60
CA GLU A 107 -60.70 -8.18 60.17
C GLU A 107 -61.88 -8.27 59.18
N SER A 108 -63.11 -8.55 59.64
CA SER A 108 -64.30 -8.35 58.81
C SER A 108 -64.64 -6.85 58.70
N PRO A 109 -64.99 -6.32 57.52
CA PRO A 109 -65.14 -7.05 56.25
C PRO A 109 -63.82 -7.33 55.54
N PHE A 110 -63.75 -8.50 54.90
CA PHE A 110 -62.69 -8.83 53.96
C PHE A 110 -63.05 -8.36 52.55
N PHE A 111 -62.04 -8.18 51.71
CA PHE A 111 -62.22 -7.79 50.32
C PHE A 111 -61.46 -8.73 49.39
N THR A 112 -62.10 -9.12 48.30
CA THR A 112 -61.46 -9.83 47.18
C THR A 112 -61.74 -9.09 45.88
N GLU A 113 -60.70 -8.96 45.06
CA GLU A 113 -60.81 -8.39 43.72
C GLU A 113 -61.05 -9.52 42.72
N VAL A 114 -62.17 -9.41 42.04
CA VAL A 114 -62.54 -10.30 40.97
C VAL A 114 -62.27 -9.61 39.64
N TYR A 115 -61.49 -10.25 38.78
CA TYR A 115 -61.03 -9.68 37.53
C TYR A 115 -61.28 -10.61 36.34
N ASP A 116 -61.23 -10.06 35.13
CA ASP A 116 -61.45 -10.77 33.87
C ASP A 116 -60.43 -10.27 32.81
N PRO A 117 -59.38 -11.05 32.52
CA PRO A 117 -58.38 -10.67 31.53
C PRO A 117 -58.93 -10.65 30.10
N SER A 118 -60.06 -11.29 29.80
CA SER A 118 -60.65 -11.27 28.45
C SER A 118 -61.26 -9.93 28.05
N GLN A 119 -61.61 -9.11 29.04
CA GLN A 119 -62.13 -7.77 28.81
C GLN A 119 -61.03 -6.76 28.47
N ILE A 120 -59.75 -7.17 28.51
CA ILE A 120 -58.62 -6.31 28.19
C ILE A 120 -58.52 -6.15 26.68
N GLN A 121 -58.43 -4.91 26.22
CA GLN A 121 -58.26 -4.59 24.81
C GLN A 121 -56.89 -3.95 24.59
N ILE A 122 -56.07 -4.60 23.77
CA ILE A 122 -54.79 -4.06 23.32
C ILE A 122 -55.06 -3.22 22.06
N GLY A 123 -54.61 -1.97 22.07
CA GLY A 123 -54.75 -1.05 20.95
C GLY A 123 -53.96 -1.48 19.71
N PRO A 124 -54.08 -0.74 18.59
CA PRO A 124 -53.32 -1.04 17.39
C PRO A 124 -51.82 -0.94 17.65
N LEU A 125 -51.06 -1.87 17.07
CA LEU A 125 -49.60 -1.79 17.08
C LEU A 125 -49.12 -0.58 16.25
N PRO A 126 -48.01 0.06 16.67
CA PRO A 126 -47.32 1.02 15.82
C PRO A 126 -46.97 0.38 14.47
N LYS A 127 -47.18 1.13 13.38
CA LYS A 127 -46.70 0.73 12.05
C LYS A 127 -45.20 0.97 11.98
N ASP A 128 -44.47 0.08 11.30
CA ASP A 128 -43.05 0.22 10.99
C ASP A 128 -42.17 0.52 12.22
N ILE A 129 -42.14 -0.40 13.18
CA ILE A 129 -41.29 -0.27 14.37
C ILE A 129 -39.82 -0.33 13.93
N LEU A 130 -39.07 0.75 14.12
CA LEU A 130 -37.66 0.86 13.77
C LEU A 130 -36.76 0.77 15.00
N ALA A 131 -35.60 0.13 14.85
CA ALA A 131 -34.60 0.08 15.92
C ALA A 131 -34.13 1.49 16.32
N GLY A 132 -34.14 1.78 17.62
CA GLY A 132 -33.75 3.06 18.21
C GLY A 132 -34.83 4.14 18.26
N VAL A 133 -36.05 3.86 17.77
CA VAL A 133 -37.17 4.82 17.77
C VAL A 133 -38.16 4.49 18.89
N GLU A 134 -38.56 5.49 19.67
CA GLU A 134 -39.58 5.32 20.71
C GLU A 134 -40.96 5.07 20.08
N ASN A 135 -41.63 4.04 20.58
CA ASN A 135 -42.94 3.60 20.14
C ASN A 135 -43.91 3.56 21.33
N THR A 136 -45.22 3.64 21.06
CA THR A 136 -46.24 3.62 22.10
C THR A 136 -47.41 2.72 21.74
N LEU A 137 -47.88 1.92 22.70
CA LEU A 137 -49.08 1.10 22.62
C LEU A 137 -50.02 1.43 23.78
N SER A 138 -51.33 1.40 23.57
CA SER A 138 -52.32 1.58 24.64
C SER A 138 -53.01 0.25 25.00
N ILE A 139 -53.23 0.00 26.29
CA ILE A 139 -53.96 -1.15 26.81
C ILE A 139 -55.14 -0.64 27.64
N ASN A 140 -56.35 -1.06 27.28
CA ASN A 140 -57.60 -0.68 27.93
C ASN A 140 -58.05 -1.77 28.92
N LEU A 141 -58.25 -1.37 30.17
CA LEU A 141 -58.59 -2.19 31.33
C LEU A 141 -59.98 -1.86 31.91
N ASN A 142 -60.81 -1.07 31.22
CA ASN A 142 -62.08 -0.51 31.74
C ASN A 142 -62.93 -1.55 32.49
N ASN A 143 -63.10 -2.72 31.88
CA ASN A 143 -63.99 -3.78 32.34
C ASN A 143 -63.26 -5.00 32.90
N ALA A 144 -61.93 -4.93 33.04
CA ALA A 144 -61.11 -6.08 33.41
C ALA A 144 -60.99 -6.28 34.93
N GLY A 145 -61.27 -5.25 35.74
CA GLY A 145 -61.12 -5.29 37.20
C GLY A 145 -59.92 -4.47 37.66
N ASN A 146 -59.53 -4.63 38.92
CA ASN A 146 -58.46 -3.82 39.51
C ASN A 146 -57.34 -4.70 40.10
N VAL A 147 -56.54 -5.28 39.21
CA VAL A 147 -55.32 -6.02 39.57
C VAL A 147 -54.11 -5.51 38.77
N PRO A 148 -52.87 -5.76 39.24
CA PRO A 148 -51.68 -5.32 38.51
C PRO A 148 -51.61 -5.88 37.09
N LEU A 149 -51.20 -5.04 36.15
CA LEU A 149 -50.83 -5.42 34.79
C LEU A 149 -49.30 -5.50 34.71
N GLU A 150 -48.78 -6.65 34.32
CA GLU A 150 -47.38 -6.86 33.98
C GLU A 150 -47.24 -6.95 32.47
N VAL A 151 -46.34 -6.17 31.88
CA VAL A 151 -46.04 -6.20 30.44
C VAL A 151 -44.56 -6.43 30.27
N THR A 152 -44.18 -7.32 29.36
CA THR A 152 -42.79 -7.51 28.94
C THR A 152 -42.70 -7.53 27.43
N ILE A 153 -41.67 -6.90 26.89
CA ILE A 153 -41.33 -7.01 25.47
C ILE A 153 -39.98 -7.70 25.41
N THR A 154 -39.89 -8.81 24.69
CA THR A 154 -38.67 -9.62 24.59
C THR A 154 -38.14 -9.58 23.16
N SER A 155 -36.84 -9.32 23.01
CA SER A 155 -36.13 -9.29 21.74
C SER A 155 -35.95 -10.70 21.15
N PRO A 156 -35.52 -10.83 19.88
CA PRO A 156 -35.18 -12.12 19.27
C PRO A 156 -34.13 -12.92 20.07
N MET A 157 -33.27 -12.21 20.82
CA MET A 157 -32.24 -12.82 21.67
C MET A 157 -32.73 -13.20 23.07
N GLY A 158 -34.02 -13.00 23.37
CA GLY A 158 -34.56 -13.28 24.70
C GLY A 158 -34.34 -12.14 25.71
N ILE A 159 -33.86 -10.97 25.27
CA ILE A 159 -33.56 -9.84 26.15
C ILE A 159 -34.80 -8.97 26.32
N ASN A 160 -35.11 -8.58 27.56
CA ASN A 160 -36.22 -7.68 27.81
C ASN A 160 -35.90 -6.26 27.33
N VAL A 161 -36.72 -5.74 26.43
CA VAL A 161 -36.68 -4.34 25.99
C VAL A 161 -37.20 -3.46 27.15
N PRO A 162 -36.46 -2.39 27.52
CA PRO A 162 -36.93 -1.46 28.53
C PRO A 162 -38.28 -0.85 28.15
N ILE A 163 -39.24 -0.90 29.06
CA ILE A 163 -40.55 -0.28 28.89
C ILE A 163 -40.81 0.76 29.97
N LYS A 164 -41.57 1.79 29.62
CA LYS A 164 -42.15 2.76 30.56
C LYS A 164 -43.66 2.68 30.47
N ILE A 165 -44.33 2.51 31.62
CA ILE A 165 -45.79 2.46 31.71
C ILE A 165 -46.29 3.77 32.28
N ASP A 166 -47.20 4.44 31.56
CA ASP A 166 -47.86 5.68 31.97
C ASP A 166 -49.39 5.56 31.77
N GLY A 167 -50.16 6.59 32.12
CA GLY A 167 -51.61 6.67 31.91
C GLY A 167 -52.45 6.52 33.18
N THR A 168 -53.74 6.24 33.00
CA THR A 168 -54.71 6.15 34.10
C THR A 168 -54.76 4.74 34.70
N LEU A 169 -55.59 4.52 35.73
CA LEU A 169 -55.87 3.17 36.23
C LEU A 169 -56.53 2.28 35.18
N LYS A 170 -57.30 2.87 34.26
CA LYS A 170 -58.10 2.13 33.28
C LYS A 170 -57.50 2.08 31.89
N ILE A 171 -56.64 3.02 31.51
CA ILE A 171 -55.95 3.02 30.22
C ILE A 171 -54.46 3.19 30.48
N LYS A 172 -53.67 2.16 30.16
CA LYS A 172 -52.21 2.15 30.27
C LYS A 172 -51.57 2.44 28.93
N LYS A 173 -50.57 3.31 28.90
CA LYS A 173 -49.71 3.57 27.75
C LYS A 173 -48.34 2.95 28.00
N ILE A 174 -47.90 2.11 27.08
CA ILE A 174 -46.61 1.40 27.14
C ILE A 174 -45.69 2.06 26.13
N TYR A 175 -44.61 2.69 26.61
CA TYR A 175 -43.55 3.27 25.80
C TYR A 175 -42.37 2.29 25.74
N PHE A 176 -41.80 2.09 24.57
CA PHE A 176 -40.66 1.18 24.38
C PHE A 176 -39.79 1.65 23.20
N THR A 177 -38.48 1.42 23.31
CA THR A 177 -37.51 1.76 22.26
C THR A 177 -36.66 0.51 21.98
N PRO A 178 -37.04 -0.33 21.01
CA PRO A 178 -36.29 -1.55 20.71
C PRO A 178 -34.97 -1.18 20.03
N THR A 179 -33.86 -1.79 20.42
CA THR A 179 -32.54 -1.54 19.80
C THR A 179 -32.08 -2.64 18.87
N GLU A 180 -32.68 -3.83 18.98
CA GLU A 180 -32.36 -4.99 18.15
C GLU A 180 -33.35 -5.08 16.99
N ILE A 181 -32.87 -5.54 15.83
CA ILE A 181 -33.72 -5.84 14.67
C ILE A 181 -34.26 -7.27 14.76
N GLY A 182 -35.46 -7.50 14.21
CA GLY A 182 -36.10 -8.80 14.13
C GLY A 182 -37.38 -8.92 14.96
N LEU A 183 -37.86 -10.15 15.09
CA LEU A 183 -39.14 -10.48 15.69
C LEU A 183 -39.12 -10.38 17.23
N HIS A 184 -39.81 -9.38 17.77
CA HIS A 184 -40.03 -9.17 19.19
C HIS A 184 -41.38 -9.76 19.63
N HIS A 185 -41.49 -10.12 20.91
CA HIS A 185 -42.72 -10.65 21.51
C HIS A 185 -43.17 -9.77 22.68
N LEU A 186 -44.37 -9.21 22.60
CA LEU A 186 -45.02 -8.54 23.71
C LEU A 186 -45.89 -9.54 24.48
N ASN A 187 -45.53 -9.79 25.73
CA ASN A 187 -46.30 -10.60 26.67
C ASN A 187 -46.99 -9.68 27.68
N ALA A 188 -48.22 -10.01 28.06
CA ALA A 188 -48.90 -9.31 29.15
C ALA A 188 -49.61 -10.31 30.09
N LYS A 189 -49.52 -10.03 31.38
CA LYS A 189 -50.27 -10.73 32.43
C LYS A 189 -51.09 -9.73 33.23
N PHE A 190 -52.30 -10.12 33.61
CA PHE A 190 -53.18 -9.31 34.44
C PHE A 190 -53.58 -10.13 35.66
N GLY A 191 -53.10 -9.73 36.83
CA GLY A 191 -53.11 -10.60 38.00
C GLY A 191 -52.19 -11.81 37.78
N PHE A 192 -52.75 -13.01 37.82
CA PHE A 192 -52.01 -14.26 37.61
C PHE A 192 -52.21 -14.86 36.20
N ASP A 193 -53.08 -14.26 35.39
CA ASP A 193 -53.51 -14.82 34.12
C ASP A 193 -52.87 -14.09 32.93
N ILE A 194 -52.66 -14.83 31.84
CA ILE A 194 -52.18 -14.28 30.57
C ILE A 194 -53.28 -13.46 29.93
N VAL A 195 -52.96 -12.25 29.48
CA VAL A 195 -53.88 -11.41 28.71
C VAL A 195 -54.09 -12.06 27.35
N PRO A 196 -55.34 -12.25 26.88
CA PRO A 196 -55.62 -12.85 25.58
C PRO A 196 -54.94 -12.10 24.43
N ALA A 197 -54.64 -12.86 23.37
CA ALA A 197 -53.85 -12.42 22.21
C ALA A 197 -52.37 -12.11 22.49
N THR A 198 -51.84 -12.37 23.69
CA THR A 198 -50.39 -12.35 23.96
C THR A 198 -49.80 -13.78 23.97
N PRO A 199 -48.55 -14.00 23.49
CA PRO A 199 -47.61 -13.00 22.98
C PRO A 199 -48.01 -12.39 21.63
N ILE A 200 -47.87 -11.06 21.50
CA ILE A 200 -48.03 -10.35 20.23
C ILE A 200 -46.67 -10.24 19.54
N GLN A 201 -46.63 -10.61 18.27
CA GLN A 201 -45.44 -10.51 17.43
C GLN A 201 -45.28 -9.10 16.85
N MET A 202 -44.08 -8.53 16.99
CA MET A 202 -43.73 -7.20 16.49
C MET A 202 -42.43 -7.30 15.69
N MET A 203 -42.47 -7.00 14.39
CA MET A 203 -41.25 -6.94 13.59
C MET A 203 -40.56 -5.59 13.78
N VAL A 204 -39.33 -5.60 14.27
CA VAL A 204 -38.48 -4.41 14.36
C VAL A 204 -37.54 -4.38 13.17
N ASN A 205 -37.64 -3.36 12.33
CA ASN A 205 -36.81 -3.20 11.15
C ASN A 205 -35.62 -2.26 11.41
N ASN A 206 -34.61 -2.33 10.56
CA ASN A 206 -33.51 -1.38 10.60
C ASN A 206 -33.99 0.01 10.16
N MET A 207 -33.36 1.06 10.68
CA MET A 207 -33.58 2.40 10.17
C MET A 207 -33.19 2.44 8.67
N PRO A 208 -34.06 2.95 7.78
CA PRO A 208 -33.67 3.17 6.39
C PRO A 208 -32.46 4.11 6.33
N ILE A 209 -31.57 3.89 5.36
CA ILE A 209 -30.35 4.68 5.17
C ILE A 209 -30.47 5.39 3.82
N VAL A 210 -30.26 6.71 3.84
CA VAL A 210 -30.17 7.51 2.61
C VAL A 210 -28.93 7.10 1.82
N THR A 211 -29.10 6.75 0.56
CA THR A 211 -28.01 6.29 -0.32
C THR A 211 -27.87 7.15 -1.55
N ALA A 212 -26.64 7.28 -2.07
CA ALA A 212 -26.36 7.90 -3.35
C ALA A 212 -25.68 6.90 -4.29
N TYR A 213 -26.06 6.89 -5.56
CA TYR A 213 -25.57 5.92 -6.55
C TYR A 213 -25.68 6.44 -8.00
N GLY A 214 -24.94 5.81 -8.92
CA GLY A 214 -24.95 6.12 -10.36
C GLY A 214 -23.61 6.68 -10.84
N ASP A 215 -23.31 6.50 -12.13
CA ASP A 215 -21.97 6.77 -12.70
C ASP A 215 -21.45 8.17 -12.40
N GLY A 216 -22.31 9.19 -12.45
CA GLY A 216 -21.94 10.58 -12.19
C GLY A 216 -21.39 10.87 -10.79
N ILE A 217 -21.51 9.94 -9.84
CA ILE A 217 -20.90 10.10 -8.50
C ILE A 217 -19.43 9.66 -8.48
N HIS A 218 -18.97 8.96 -9.52
CA HIS A 218 -17.62 8.40 -9.63
C HIS A 218 -16.88 8.84 -10.90
N HIS A 219 -17.60 9.11 -11.98
CA HIS A 219 -17.03 9.41 -13.29
C HIS A 219 -17.80 10.53 -13.97
N ALA A 220 -17.07 11.46 -14.60
CA ALA A 220 -17.66 12.48 -15.46
C ALA A 220 -16.71 12.83 -16.61
N THR A 221 -17.28 13.42 -17.66
CA THR A 221 -16.51 13.94 -18.79
C THR A 221 -16.53 15.46 -18.72
N HIS A 222 -15.37 16.10 -18.91
CA HIS A 222 -15.22 17.55 -18.92
C HIS A 222 -16.24 18.20 -19.85
N GLU A 223 -16.94 19.24 -19.35
CA GLU A 223 -18.00 19.98 -20.03
C GLU A 223 -19.25 19.18 -20.46
N GLN A 224 -19.33 17.88 -20.14
CA GLN A 224 -20.52 17.07 -20.37
C GLN A 224 -21.37 16.97 -19.10
N GLU A 225 -22.67 16.74 -19.26
CA GLU A 225 -23.57 16.57 -18.13
C GLU A 225 -23.34 15.21 -17.45
N ALA A 226 -23.14 15.23 -16.13
CA ALA A 226 -23.02 14.05 -15.29
C ALA A 226 -24.19 13.99 -14.30
N THR A 227 -24.67 12.77 -14.03
CA THR A 227 -25.86 12.57 -13.18
C THR A 227 -25.69 11.41 -12.22
N PHE A 228 -26.20 11.58 -11.00
CA PHE A 228 -26.34 10.50 -10.04
C PHE A 228 -27.65 10.66 -9.26
N MET A 229 -28.05 9.60 -8.57
CA MET A 229 -29.31 9.47 -7.86
C MET A 229 -29.08 9.46 -6.35
N ILE A 230 -30.02 10.02 -5.59
CA ILE A 230 -30.07 9.94 -4.14
C ILE A 230 -31.45 9.39 -3.76
N ASP A 231 -31.46 8.28 -3.05
CA ASP A 231 -32.67 7.64 -2.53
C ASP A 231 -32.74 7.86 -1.01
N THR A 232 -33.71 8.67 -0.59
CA THR A 232 -33.94 9.05 0.80
C THR A 232 -34.77 8.01 1.56
N LYS A 233 -35.22 6.93 0.91
CA LYS A 233 -36.00 5.85 1.53
C LYS A 233 -37.25 6.35 2.27
N ASP A 234 -37.90 7.35 1.68
CA ASP A 234 -39.09 8.05 2.17
C ASP A 234 -38.91 8.73 3.54
N MET A 235 -37.65 8.89 3.99
CA MET A 235 -37.34 9.64 5.19
C MET A 235 -37.63 11.13 4.97
N GLN A 236 -38.19 11.78 5.99
CA GLN A 236 -38.34 13.24 6.03
C GLN A 236 -37.04 13.89 6.54
N GLY A 237 -36.62 14.98 5.90
CA GLY A 237 -35.40 15.69 6.26
C GLY A 237 -34.89 16.60 5.13
N ASP A 238 -33.79 17.28 5.43
CA ASP A 238 -33.15 18.23 4.53
C ASP A 238 -31.97 17.57 3.79
N LEU A 239 -32.05 17.57 2.45
CA LEU A 239 -30.99 17.09 1.57
C LEU A 239 -30.15 18.25 1.06
N LYS A 240 -28.83 18.17 1.25
CA LYS A 240 -27.86 19.11 0.69
C LYS A 240 -26.79 18.37 -0.11
N VAL A 241 -26.45 18.92 -1.27
CA VAL A 241 -25.38 18.39 -2.12
C VAL A 241 -24.41 19.53 -2.44
N HIS A 242 -23.12 19.28 -2.25
CA HIS A 242 -22.06 20.20 -2.56
C HIS A 242 -21.00 19.49 -3.41
N ILE A 243 -20.62 20.12 -4.52
CA ILE A 243 -19.61 19.58 -5.43
C ILE A 243 -18.48 20.60 -5.57
N GLU A 244 -17.27 20.17 -5.26
CA GLU A 244 -16.08 21.00 -5.22
C GLU A 244 -14.95 20.29 -5.96
N GLY A 245 -14.29 21.00 -6.86
CA GLY A 245 -13.04 20.58 -7.49
C GLY A 245 -11.86 21.36 -6.93
N SER A 246 -10.67 21.12 -7.50
CA SER A 246 -9.42 21.70 -7.01
C SER A 246 -9.44 23.23 -6.94
N ASN A 247 -10.15 23.89 -7.86
CA ASN A 247 -10.16 25.36 -7.95
C ASN A 247 -11.57 25.95 -8.09
N SER A 248 -12.62 25.14 -8.00
CA SER A 248 -13.97 25.60 -8.31
C SER A 248 -15.05 24.89 -7.50
N VAL A 249 -16.11 25.62 -7.17
CA VAL A 249 -17.37 25.01 -6.69
C VAL A 249 -18.25 24.81 -7.91
N ILE A 250 -18.64 23.57 -8.15
CA ILE A 250 -19.44 23.19 -9.31
C ILE A 250 -20.92 23.31 -8.94
N LYS A 251 -21.64 24.12 -9.72
CA LYS A 251 -23.10 24.21 -9.59
C LYS A 251 -23.74 22.89 -9.99
N ASN A 252 -24.58 22.37 -9.11
CA ASN A 252 -25.44 21.23 -9.37
C ASN A 252 -26.92 21.65 -9.36
N MET A 253 -27.74 20.88 -10.05
CA MET A 253 -29.19 20.95 -10.00
C MET A 253 -29.72 19.71 -9.27
N LEU A 254 -30.52 19.94 -8.23
CA LEU A 254 -31.20 18.89 -7.49
C LEU A 254 -32.66 18.81 -7.99
N GLY A 255 -32.96 17.81 -8.80
CA GLY A 255 -34.31 17.54 -9.30
C GLY A 255 -34.98 16.43 -8.49
N ARG A 256 -36.17 16.69 -7.94
CA ARG A 256 -36.98 15.66 -7.28
C ARG A 256 -37.72 14.84 -8.34
N ILE A 257 -37.54 13.51 -8.35
CA ILE A 257 -38.28 12.61 -9.24
C ILE A 257 -39.60 12.17 -8.58
N ASN A 258 -39.53 11.75 -7.31
CA ASN A 258 -40.68 11.39 -6.50
C ASN A 258 -40.38 11.65 -5.00
N ASP A 259 -41.17 11.10 -4.09
CA ASP A 259 -41.02 11.41 -2.66
C ASP A 259 -39.69 10.95 -2.06
N SER A 260 -39.14 9.82 -2.50
CA SER A 260 -37.86 9.25 -2.05
C SER A 260 -36.67 9.53 -2.96
N LEU A 261 -36.89 9.79 -4.25
CA LEU A 261 -35.82 9.75 -5.24
C LEU A 261 -35.50 11.13 -5.83
N TYR A 262 -34.23 11.52 -5.75
CA TYR A 262 -33.70 12.77 -6.26
C TYR A 262 -32.62 12.50 -7.30
N LYS A 263 -32.63 13.26 -8.40
CA LYS A 263 -31.59 13.29 -9.42
C LYS A 263 -30.71 14.51 -9.21
N VAL A 264 -29.43 14.29 -9.01
CA VAL A 264 -28.42 15.35 -9.06
C VAL A 264 -27.83 15.40 -10.46
N THR A 265 -27.79 16.59 -11.03
CA THR A 265 -27.19 16.85 -12.35
C THR A 265 -26.15 17.95 -12.21
N TYR A 266 -24.96 17.77 -12.77
CA TYR A 266 -23.91 18.79 -12.77
C TYR A 266 -23.06 18.71 -14.04
N ARG A 267 -22.31 19.77 -14.33
CA ARG A 267 -21.39 19.83 -15.47
C ARG A 267 -20.00 20.23 -14.96
N PRO A 268 -18.99 19.35 -15.01
CA PRO A 268 -17.66 19.66 -14.52
C PRO A 268 -16.94 20.61 -15.49
N VAL A 269 -16.29 21.63 -14.94
CA VAL A 269 -15.58 22.66 -15.71
C VAL A 269 -14.06 22.48 -15.69
N GLU A 270 -13.54 21.59 -14.85
CA GLU A 270 -12.13 21.25 -14.75
C GLU A 270 -11.91 19.73 -14.85
N VAL A 271 -10.72 19.35 -15.31
CA VAL A 271 -10.27 17.95 -15.44
C VAL A 271 -9.52 17.55 -14.16
N GLY A 272 -9.72 16.34 -13.65
CA GLY A 272 -9.09 15.89 -12.41
C GLY A 272 -10.06 15.16 -11.48
N PHE A 273 -10.00 15.46 -10.19
CA PHE A 273 -10.88 14.86 -9.18
C PHE A 273 -11.83 15.91 -8.61
N LEU A 274 -13.09 15.51 -8.40
CA LEU A 274 -14.10 16.29 -7.69
C LEU A 274 -14.47 15.59 -6.41
N ASN A 275 -14.73 16.39 -5.39
CA ASN A 275 -15.29 15.96 -4.13
C ASN A 275 -16.80 16.26 -4.11
N ILE A 276 -17.61 15.22 -3.87
CA ILE A 276 -19.07 15.29 -3.85
C ILE A 276 -19.54 14.98 -2.42
N SER A 277 -19.91 16.02 -1.67
CA SER A 277 -20.54 15.87 -0.35
C SER A 277 -22.05 15.81 -0.50
N VAL A 278 -22.66 14.78 0.09
CA VAL A 278 -24.09 14.55 0.16
C VAL A 278 -24.45 14.44 1.63
N LYS A 279 -25.24 15.41 2.11
CA LYS A 279 -25.64 15.52 3.50
C LYS A 279 -27.14 15.38 3.66
N TRP A 280 -27.54 14.62 4.67
CA TRP A 280 -28.91 14.47 5.11
C TRP A 280 -29.03 14.96 6.55
N ASN A 281 -29.89 15.96 6.81
CA ASN A 281 -30.01 16.63 8.12
C ASN A 281 -28.65 17.09 8.67
N GLU A 282 -27.87 17.80 7.85
CA GLU A 282 -26.52 18.31 8.13
C GLU A 282 -25.40 17.27 8.36
N LYS A 283 -25.70 15.96 8.29
CA LYS A 283 -24.71 14.89 8.42
C LYS A 283 -24.41 14.25 7.08
N ASP A 284 -23.15 13.92 6.82
CA ASP A 284 -22.77 13.15 5.64
C ASP A 284 -23.46 11.79 5.64
N ILE A 285 -24.03 11.41 4.49
CA ILE A 285 -24.57 10.06 4.31
C ILE A 285 -23.42 9.04 4.24
N LEU A 286 -23.77 7.76 4.28
CA LEU A 286 -22.77 6.70 4.15
C LEU A 286 -21.95 6.86 2.86
N ASN A 287 -20.62 6.78 2.98
CA ASN A 287 -19.61 6.96 1.92
C ASN A 287 -19.46 8.38 1.37
N SER A 288 -20.19 9.36 1.89
CA SER A 288 -19.88 10.76 1.60
C SER A 288 -18.75 11.25 2.51
N PRO A 289 -17.82 12.09 2.01
CA PRO A 289 -17.66 12.54 0.63
C PRO A 289 -17.28 11.47 -0.40
N PHE A 290 -17.82 11.58 -1.62
CA PHE A 290 -17.45 10.75 -2.78
C PHE A 290 -16.44 11.45 -3.66
N THR A 291 -15.58 10.69 -4.34
CA THR A 291 -14.63 11.24 -5.33
C THR A 291 -15.04 10.87 -6.75
N ALA A 292 -15.27 11.88 -7.59
CA ALA A 292 -15.54 11.70 -9.02
C ALA A 292 -14.31 12.04 -9.87
N SER A 293 -13.96 11.17 -10.81
CA SER A 293 -12.89 11.34 -11.79
C SER A 293 -13.43 12.03 -13.04
N VAL A 294 -12.96 13.25 -13.32
CA VAL A 294 -13.32 14.01 -14.53
C VAL A 294 -12.24 13.85 -15.58
N THR A 295 -12.62 13.36 -16.74
CA THR A 295 -11.71 13.12 -17.87
C THR A 295 -12.07 13.96 -19.09
N ASN A 296 -11.07 14.28 -19.91
CA ASN A 296 -11.29 14.88 -21.23
C ASN A 296 -10.52 14.08 -22.30
N PRO A 297 -11.21 13.19 -23.04
CA PRO A 297 -10.62 12.40 -24.12
C PRO A 297 -10.02 13.24 -25.25
N GLU A 298 -10.50 14.45 -25.49
CA GLU A 298 -9.97 15.35 -26.52
C GLU A 298 -8.59 15.91 -26.17
N ARG A 299 -8.21 15.85 -24.89
CA ARG A 299 -6.88 16.22 -24.41
C ARG A 299 -5.88 15.05 -24.41
N VAL A 300 -6.27 13.89 -24.94
CA VAL A 300 -5.33 12.80 -25.25
C VAL A 300 -4.66 13.11 -26.58
N LEU A 301 -3.36 13.36 -26.54
CA LEU A 301 -2.57 13.74 -27.70
C LEU A 301 -1.77 12.54 -28.20
N ILE A 302 -1.66 12.38 -29.52
CA ILE A 302 -0.63 11.49 -30.10
C ILE A 302 0.67 12.25 -30.18
N VAL A 303 1.76 11.62 -29.74
CA VAL A 303 3.11 12.19 -29.89
C VAL A 303 3.43 12.34 -31.37
N GLY A 304 3.61 13.58 -31.83
CA GLY A 304 3.79 13.93 -33.26
C GLY A 304 2.49 14.24 -34.03
N GLY A 305 1.32 14.10 -33.39
CA GLY A 305 0.01 14.42 -33.98
C GLY A 305 -0.51 13.37 -34.97
N TRP A 306 -1.82 13.37 -35.25
CA TRP A 306 -2.45 12.41 -36.15
C TRP A 306 -1.91 12.46 -37.59
N GLN A 307 -1.59 13.66 -38.07
CA GLN A 307 -0.99 13.92 -39.39
C GLN A 307 0.35 13.22 -39.60
N SER A 308 1.00 12.73 -38.55
CA SER A 308 2.28 12.02 -38.62
C SER A 308 2.17 10.55 -39.03
N ILE A 309 1.02 9.96 -38.72
CA ILE A 309 0.75 8.52 -38.90
C ILE A 309 -0.41 8.25 -39.86
N LEU A 310 -1.20 9.28 -40.19
CA LEU A 310 -2.32 9.19 -41.12
C LEU A 310 -2.00 9.88 -42.45
N ASP A 311 -2.45 9.26 -43.54
CA ASP A 311 -2.42 9.88 -44.86
C ASP A 311 -3.55 10.92 -45.05
N SER A 312 -3.58 11.57 -46.21
CA SER A 312 -4.62 12.56 -46.57
C SER A 312 -6.05 12.00 -46.60
N GLN A 313 -6.21 10.67 -46.57
CA GLN A 313 -7.49 9.97 -46.51
C GLN A 313 -7.78 9.42 -45.10
N ASN A 314 -7.05 9.87 -44.09
CA ASN A 314 -7.17 9.45 -42.69
C ASN A 314 -6.88 7.95 -42.45
N ARG A 315 -5.98 7.37 -43.26
CA ARG A 315 -5.58 5.96 -43.17
C ARG A 315 -4.17 5.81 -42.62
N MET A 316 -3.96 4.81 -41.77
CA MET A 316 -2.66 4.43 -41.24
C MET A 316 -2.06 3.30 -42.06
N HIS A 317 -0.88 3.52 -42.64
CA HIS A 317 -0.16 2.46 -43.34
C HIS A 317 0.77 1.75 -42.38
N VAL A 318 0.76 0.41 -42.41
CA VAL A 318 1.64 -0.43 -41.60
C VAL A 318 2.26 -1.53 -42.46
N ILE A 319 3.46 -1.94 -42.08
CA ILE A 319 4.17 -3.05 -42.73
C ILE A 319 3.77 -4.35 -42.03
N SER A 320 3.30 -5.33 -42.80
CA SER A 320 2.96 -6.65 -42.25
C SER A 320 4.19 -7.34 -41.67
N ASN A 321 3.99 -8.03 -40.53
CA ASN A 321 5.02 -8.70 -39.72
C ASN A 321 6.00 -7.77 -38.98
N GLU A 322 5.76 -6.46 -38.96
CA GLU A 322 6.51 -5.52 -38.13
C GLU A 322 5.69 -4.99 -36.95
N GLU A 323 6.36 -4.68 -35.84
CA GLU A 323 5.73 -4.06 -34.67
C GLU A 323 5.52 -2.56 -34.93
N LYS A 324 4.26 -2.12 -34.93
CA LYS A 324 3.91 -0.70 -34.94
C LYS A 324 3.73 -0.22 -33.50
N LYS A 325 4.35 0.92 -33.16
CA LYS A 325 4.17 1.61 -31.88
C LYS A 325 3.54 2.99 -32.09
N ILE A 326 2.59 3.34 -31.23
CA ILE A 326 1.93 4.65 -31.20
C ILE A 326 2.00 5.17 -29.77
N HIS A 327 2.57 6.36 -29.60
CA HIS A 327 2.73 6.99 -28.30
C HIS A 327 1.66 8.06 -28.09
N PHE A 328 1.10 8.11 -26.88
CA PHE A 328 0.07 9.03 -26.46
C PHE A 328 0.52 9.79 -25.21
N ASP A 329 0.30 11.08 -25.18
CA ASP A 329 0.38 11.94 -23.99
C ASP A 329 -1.03 12.13 -23.43
N THR A 330 -1.21 11.74 -22.17
CA THR A 330 -2.47 11.82 -21.43
C THR A 330 -2.41 12.79 -20.25
N SER A 331 -1.31 13.56 -20.11
CA SER A 331 -1.04 14.46 -18.98
C SER A 331 -2.16 15.47 -18.69
N HIS A 332 -2.89 15.87 -19.73
CA HIS A 332 -3.96 16.87 -19.64
C HIS A 332 -5.36 16.26 -19.76
N ALA A 333 -5.48 14.93 -19.91
CA ALA A 333 -6.74 14.22 -20.12
C ALA A 333 -7.45 13.81 -18.81
N GLY A 334 -6.77 13.96 -17.67
CA GLY A 334 -7.30 13.59 -16.36
C GLY A 334 -7.05 12.12 -16.01
N PRO A 335 -7.61 11.62 -14.90
CA PRO A 335 -7.41 10.23 -14.46
C PRO A 335 -8.15 9.23 -15.37
N GLY A 336 -7.43 8.49 -16.20
CA GLY A 336 -8.02 7.53 -17.12
C GLY A 336 -7.07 6.47 -17.68
N ILE A 337 -7.66 5.40 -18.20
CA ILE A 337 -6.96 4.28 -18.84
C ILE A 337 -7.25 4.30 -20.33
N LEU A 338 -6.19 4.17 -21.14
CA LEU A 338 -6.30 4.01 -22.59
C LEU A 338 -6.58 2.54 -22.93
N LYS A 339 -7.61 2.30 -23.75
CA LYS A 339 -7.95 0.98 -24.29
C LYS A 339 -7.99 1.06 -25.81
N ALA A 340 -7.59 0.00 -26.49
CA ALA A 340 -7.62 -0.06 -27.94
C ALA A 340 -8.12 -1.43 -28.42
N ASN A 341 -8.63 -1.47 -29.64
CA ASN A 341 -9.02 -2.69 -30.33
C ASN A 341 -8.77 -2.52 -31.83
N ILE A 342 -8.28 -3.57 -32.50
CA ILE A 342 -8.05 -3.61 -33.94
C ILE A 342 -8.83 -4.79 -34.50
N ARG A 343 -9.72 -4.52 -35.47
CA ARG A 343 -10.54 -5.55 -36.13
C ARG A 343 -10.35 -5.54 -37.64
N GLY A 344 -10.17 -6.72 -38.24
CA GLY A 344 -10.15 -6.91 -39.70
C GLY A 344 -11.54 -6.94 -40.31
N GLU A 345 -11.63 -6.80 -41.63
CA GLU A 345 -12.89 -6.90 -42.39
C GLU A 345 -13.56 -8.30 -42.23
N ASP A 346 -12.76 -9.34 -42.01
CA ASP A 346 -13.18 -10.71 -41.70
C ASP A 346 -13.53 -10.93 -40.21
N LYS A 347 -13.65 -9.85 -39.44
CA LYS A 347 -13.87 -9.82 -37.98
C LYS A 347 -12.72 -10.42 -37.16
N THR A 348 -11.54 -10.65 -37.75
CA THR A 348 -10.37 -11.04 -36.97
C THR A 348 -9.96 -9.95 -35.99
N SER A 349 -9.65 -10.33 -34.74
CA SER A 349 -9.11 -9.41 -33.74
C SER A 349 -7.60 -9.49 -33.73
N ILE A 350 -6.93 -8.35 -33.82
CA ILE A 350 -5.46 -8.30 -33.73
C ILE A 350 -5.05 -8.10 -32.26
N PRO A 351 -4.17 -8.95 -31.71
CA PRO A 351 -3.63 -8.74 -30.38
C PRO A 351 -2.76 -7.48 -30.33
N LEU A 352 -2.89 -6.72 -29.26
CA LEU A 352 -2.16 -5.49 -29.02
C LEU A 352 -1.73 -5.39 -27.55
N ARG A 353 -0.76 -4.52 -27.28
CA ARG A 353 -0.26 -4.22 -25.94
C ARG A 353 -0.33 -2.72 -25.70
N ILE A 354 -0.74 -2.32 -24.51
CA ILE A 354 -0.70 -0.93 -24.06
C ILE A 354 0.17 -0.88 -22.82
N ALA A 355 1.29 -0.16 -22.91
CA ALA A 355 2.13 0.16 -21.76
C ALA A 355 1.83 1.61 -21.34
N GLN A 356 1.21 1.79 -20.17
CA GLN A 356 0.91 3.12 -19.62
C GLN A 356 1.79 3.36 -18.39
N GLN A 357 2.53 4.45 -18.41
CA GLN A 357 3.38 4.91 -17.32
C GLN A 357 3.13 6.40 -17.11
N ASP A 358 2.66 6.76 -15.92
CA ASP A 358 2.27 8.13 -15.56
C ASP A 358 1.32 8.74 -16.62
N SER A 359 1.76 9.80 -17.29
CA SER A 359 1.04 10.52 -18.34
C SER A 359 1.37 10.07 -19.76
N SER A 360 2.08 8.95 -19.95
CA SER A 360 2.49 8.44 -21.27
C SER A 360 1.96 7.04 -21.49
N SER A 361 1.30 6.82 -22.63
CA SER A 361 0.80 5.50 -23.04
C SER A 361 1.38 5.10 -24.39
N THR A 362 1.83 3.85 -24.53
CA THR A 362 2.34 3.29 -25.78
C THR A 362 1.49 2.10 -26.21
N LEU A 363 0.82 2.22 -27.36
CA LEU A 363 0.12 1.14 -28.03
C LEU A 363 1.08 0.44 -29.00
N SER A 364 1.26 -0.88 -28.85
CA SER A 364 2.05 -1.72 -29.73
C SER A 364 1.22 -2.85 -30.34
N PHE A 365 1.37 -3.13 -31.62
CA PHE A 365 0.72 -4.26 -32.30
C PHE A 365 1.52 -4.76 -33.50
N ILE A 366 1.26 -6.01 -33.92
CA ILE A 366 1.83 -6.61 -35.13
C ILE A 366 0.67 -7.15 -35.97
N ILE A 367 0.59 -6.77 -37.24
CA ILE A 367 -0.38 -7.33 -38.19
C ILE A 367 0.36 -8.34 -39.08
N LEU A 368 -0.09 -9.60 -39.06
CA LEU A 368 0.60 -10.69 -39.77
C LEU A 368 0.13 -10.89 -41.21
N LYS A 369 -1.09 -10.43 -41.54
CA LYS A 369 -1.69 -10.61 -42.87
C LYS A 369 -1.93 -9.25 -43.51
N ASP A 370 -1.60 -9.15 -44.79
CA ASP A 370 -1.97 -7.99 -45.61
C ASP A 370 -3.49 -7.84 -45.66
N GLY A 371 -3.98 -6.61 -45.59
CA GLY A 371 -5.41 -6.35 -45.55
C GLY A 371 -5.78 -5.01 -44.94
N LYS A 372 -7.08 -4.83 -44.70
CA LYS A 372 -7.66 -3.63 -44.10
C LYS A 372 -8.19 -3.96 -42.71
N TYR A 373 -7.91 -3.07 -41.77
CA TYR A 373 -8.32 -3.18 -40.37
C TYR A 373 -8.84 -1.84 -39.87
N ASP A 374 -9.66 -1.84 -38.83
CA ASP A 374 -10.11 -0.63 -38.16
C ASP A 374 -9.61 -0.63 -36.71
N LEU A 375 -8.90 0.44 -36.33
CA LEU A 375 -8.42 0.72 -34.98
C LEU A 375 -9.41 1.61 -34.27
N THR A 376 -9.84 1.19 -33.09
CA THR A 376 -10.69 1.97 -32.18
C THR A 376 -9.97 2.16 -30.86
N ILE A 377 -9.90 3.40 -30.36
CA ILE A 377 -9.24 3.76 -29.11
C ILE A 377 -10.21 4.52 -28.22
N THR A 378 -10.27 4.13 -26.94
CA THR A 378 -11.01 4.83 -25.90
C THR A 378 -10.10 5.25 -24.76
N TYR A 379 -10.46 6.35 -24.09
CA TYR A 379 -9.80 6.83 -22.88
C TYR A 379 -10.85 7.01 -21.78
N ALA A 380 -10.64 6.35 -20.63
CA ALA A 380 -11.63 6.28 -19.56
C ALA A 380 -13.03 5.81 -20.04
N GLY A 381 -13.06 4.95 -21.06
CA GLY A 381 -14.30 4.42 -21.66
C GLY A 381 -14.88 5.27 -22.80
N ASN A 382 -14.44 6.51 -22.97
CA ASN A 382 -14.92 7.42 -24.02
C ASN A 382 -14.08 7.31 -25.30
N LEU A 383 -14.72 7.41 -26.47
CA LEU A 383 -14.06 7.34 -27.78
C LEU A 383 -13.20 8.59 -28.05
N LEU A 384 -12.00 8.41 -28.62
CA LEU A 384 -11.19 9.54 -29.10
C LEU A 384 -11.76 10.14 -30.40
N SER A 385 -11.59 11.45 -30.61
CA SER A 385 -12.26 12.23 -31.67
C SER A 385 -11.98 11.79 -33.12
N ASN A 386 -10.90 11.03 -33.36
CA ASN A 386 -10.50 10.57 -34.70
C ASN A 386 -10.78 9.08 -34.96
N MET A 387 -11.56 8.45 -34.09
CA MET A 387 -11.83 7.01 -34.18
C MET A 387 -13.15 6.70 -34.90
N PRO A 388 -13.25 5.56 -35.60
CA PRO A 388 -12.19 4.59 -35.87
C PRO A 388 -11.20 5.07 -36.96
N VAL A 389 -9.95 4.61 -36.87
CA VAL A 389 -8.91 4.84 -37.89
C VAL A 389 -8.76 3.59 -38.74
N ARG A 390 -8.73 3.74 -40.07
CA ARG A 390 -8.49 2.63 -41.00
C ARG A 390 -7.00 2.35 -41.14
N ILE A 391 -6.58 1.13 -40.83
CA ILE A 391 -5.23 0.60 -41.06
C ILE A 391 -5.18 -0.16 -42.38
N ILE A 392 -4.16 0.12 -43.20
CA ILE A 392 -3.80 -0.60 -44.42
C ILE A 392 -2.49 -1.33 -44.14
N ALA A 393 -2.55 -2.65 -43.98
CA ALA A 393 -1.38 -3.49 -43.78
C ALA A 393 -0.92 -4.04 -45.14
N THR A 394 0.34 -3.79 -45.49
CA THR A 394 0.95 -4.35 -46.70
C THR A 394 2.34 -4.88 -46.42
N SER A 395 2.71 -5.96 -47.08
CA SER A 395 4.08 -6.47 -47.03
C SER A 395 5.06 -5.47 -47.70
N LEU A 396 6.27 -5.41 -47.15
CA LEU A 396 7.38 -4.66 -47.74
C LEU A 396 7.61 -5.12 -49.18
N SER A 397 7.87 -4.17 -50.08
CA SER A 397 8.35 -4.53 -51.41
C SER A 397 9.75 -5.15 -51.30
N ALA A 398 10.09 -6.03 -52.24
CA ALA A 398 11.44 -6.61 -52.31
C ALA A 398 12.55 -5.55 -52.45
N GLU A 399 12.21 -4.33 -52.87
CA GLU A 399 13.17 -3.22 -53.02
C GLU A 399 13.29 -2.41 -51.72
N ASN A 400 12.19 -2.14 -51.02
CA ASN A 400 12.20 -1.40 -49.77
C ASN A 400 12.91 -2.17 -48.64
N SER A 401 12.86 -3.51 -48.65
CA SER A 401 13.60 -4.33 -47.68
C SER A 401 15.11 -4.31 -47.87
N LYS A 402 15.59 -3.86 -49.04
CA LYS A 402 17.03 -3.74 -49.36
C LYS A 402 17.60 -2.37 -48.98
N VAL A 403 16.78 -1.42 -48.56
CA VAL A 403 17.23 -0.12 -48.04
C VAL A 403 17.71 -0.29 -46.59
N LYS A 404 18.93 0.16 -46.29
CA LYS A 404 19.51 0.07 -44.94
C LYS A 404 19.78 1.47 -44.39
N THR A 405 19.77 1.62 -43.08
CA THR A 405 20.02 2.90 -42.41
C THR A 405 21.02 2.75 -41.28
N TYR A 406 21.89 3.74 -41.11
CA TYR A 406 22.98 3.72 -40.13
C TYR A 406 23.19 5.09 -39.50
N GLY A 407 23.58 5.15 -38.23
CA GLY A 407 24.01 6.40 -37.59
C GLY A 407 23.24 6.75 -36.34
N ARG A 408 23.89 7.52 -35.46
CA ARG A 408 23.37 7.89 -34.14
C ARG A 408 22.10 8.74 -34.23
N GLY A 409 21.97 9.56 -35.27
CA GLY A 409 20.81 10.40 -35.52
C GLY A 409 19.51 9.63 -35.77
N LEU A 410 19.54 8.30 -35.88
CA LEU A 410 18.34 7.47 -35.94
C LEU A 410 17.72 7.19 -34.55
N TYR A 411 18.45 7.41 -33.45
CA TYR A 411 17.94 7.07 -32.12
C TYR A 411 18.33 8.03 -30.99
N LYS A 412 19.32 8.91 -31.16
CA LYS A 412 19.72 9.89 -30.13
C LYS A 412 20.26 11.17 -30.75
N ALA A 413 19.84 12.32 -30.23
CA ALA A 413 20.35 13.64 -30.62
C ALA A 413 20.38 14.61 -29.43
N ARG A 414 20.91 15.83 -29.64
CA ARG A 414 20.92 16.89 -28.62
C ARG A 414 20.39 18.19 -29.16
N VAL A 415 19.78 18.95 -28.27
CA VAL A 415 19.29 20.30 -28.57
C VAL A 415 20.41 21.16 -29.14
N ASN A 416 20.15 21.78 -30.28
CA ASN A 416 21.08 22.65 -30.99
C ASN A 416 22.41 22.00 -31.42
N GLU A 417 22.50 20.67 -31.49
CA GLU A 417 23.61 19.95 -32.13
C GLU A 417 23.17 19.31 -33.45
N GLN A 418 24.09 19.20 -34.40
CA GLN A 418 23.83 18.49 -35.65
C GLN A 418 23.83 16.99 -35.40
N ALA A 419 22.71 16.33 -35.69
CA ALA A 419 22.55 14.88 -35.66
C ALA A 419 22.53 14.33 -37.08
N GLU A 420 23.18 13.18 -37.28
CA GLU A 420 23.45 12.64 -38.61
C GLU A 420 23.17 11.14 -38.69
N PHE A 421 22.75 10.71 -39.88
CA PHE A 421 22.60 9.32 -40.25
C PHE A 421 22.70 9.14 -41.77
N THR A 422 22.82 7.90 -42.23
CA THR A 422 23.00 7.54 -43.63
C THR A 422 21.91 6.55 -44.05
N ILE A 423 21.34 6.76 -45.24
CA ILE A 423 20.45 5.82 -45.92
C ILE A 423 21.24 5.19 -47.07
N ASP A 424 21.39 3.88 -47.03
CA ASP A 424 22.06 3.07 -48.03
C ASP A 424 21.03 2.36 -48.91
N THR A 425 21.00 2.74 -50.18
CA THR A 425 20.13 2.11 -51.18
C THR A 425 20.94 1.27 -52.17
N SER A 426 22.23 1.01 -51.93
CA SER A 426 23.14 0.30 -52.84
C SER A 426 22.61 -1.07 -53.28
N GLN A 427 21.84 -1.75 -52.44
CA GLN A 427 21.28 -3.08 -52.72
C GLN A 427 19.95 -3.04 -53.49
N VAL A 428 19.34 -1.85 -53.67
CA VAL A 428 18.09 -1.68 -54.44
C VAL A 428 18.40 -1.82 -55.94
N VAL A 429 17.76 -2.78 -56.60
CA VAL A 429 17.96 -3.11 -58.02
C VAL A 429 17.07 -2.23 -58.90
N ASN A 430 15.80 -2.08 -58.54
CA ASN A 430 14.80 -1.28 -59.28
C ASN A 430 14.53 0.03 -58.54
N ARG A 431 15.45 0.97 -58.70
CA ARG A 431 15.46 2.22 -57.93
C ARG A 431 14.44 3.26 -58.40
N GLY A 432 13.94 3.16 -59.64
CA GLY A 432 13.23 4.27 -60.27
C GLY A 432 14.05 5.58 -60.24
N ASN A 433 13.38 6.73 -60.30
CA ASN A 433 14.00 8.04 -60.08
C ASN A 433 13.72 8.57 -58.65
N TYR A 434 13.59 7.66 -57.68
CA TYR A 434 13.18 7.98 -56.32
C TYR A 434 14.34 8.56 -55.49
N LYS A 435 14.03 9.53 -54.64
CA LYS A 435 14.89 10.01 -53.54
C LYS A 435 14.24 9.61 -52.21
N PRO A 436 15.02 9.33 -51.16
CA PRO A 436 14.43 9.03 -49.86
C PRO A 436 13.74 10.28 -49.33
N ILE A 437 12.50 10.12 -48.86
CA ILE A 437 11.76 11.16 -48.16
C ILE A 437 11.92 10.89 -46.68
N VAL A 438 12.54 11.83 -45.96
CA VAL A 438 12.73 11.74 -44.52
C VAL A 438 11.91 12.82 -43.85
N ARG A 439 11.15 12.45 -42.82
CA ARG A 439 10.32 13.38 -42.04
C ARG A 439 10.64 13.21 -40.56
N LEU A 440 11.04 14.30 -39.91
CA LEU A 440 11.16 14.38 -38.45
C LEU A 440 9.87 15.02 -37.92
N ILE A 441 9.26 14.40 -36.93
CA ILE A 441 7.98 14.88 -36.40
C ILE A 441 8.13 15.05 -34.89
N ASP A 442 7.80 16.25 -34.40
CA ASP A 442 7.73 16.62 -32.98
C ASP A 442 6.40 17.32 -32.64
N MET A 443 6.25 17.71 -31.37
CA MET A 443 5.03 18.34 -30.84
C MET A 443 4.87 19.83 -31.21
N GLN A 444 5.86 20.50 -31.81
CA GLN A 444 5.87 21.97 -31.98
C GLN A 444 6.30 22.48 -33.36
N THR A 445 7.00 21.70 -34.20
CA THR A 445 7.56 22.16 -35.50
C THR A 445 7.79 21.03 -36.52
N ASN A 446 7.60 21.36 -37.80
CA ASN A 446 8.00 20.52 -38.93
C ASN A 446 9.48 20.80 -39.23
N MET A 447 10.39 19.99 -38.65
CA MET A 447 11.83 20.20 -38.80
C MET A 447 12.33 19.71 -40.16
N GLU A 448 12.99 20.59 -40.91
CA GLU A 448 13.56 20.23 -42.20
C GLU A 448 14.84 19.37 -42.02
N ILE A 449 14.84 18.18 -42.63
CA ILE A 449 15.99 17.29 -42.67
C ILE A 449 16.74 17.53 -43.99
N ARG A 450 18.03 17.83 -43.90
CA ARG A 450 18.88 17.94 -45.08
C ARG A 450 19.25 16.55 -45.57
N VAL A 451 18.86 16.22 -46.79
CA VAL A 451 19.18 14.95 -47.45
C VAL A 451 20.12 15.23 -48.62
N HIS A 452 21.36 14.76 -48.53
CA HIS A 452 22.40 14.94 -49.55
C HIS A 452 22.96 13.60 -50.01
N GLN A 453 23.01 13.36 -51.32
CA GLN A 453 23.61 12.15 -51.88
C GLN A 453 25.14 12.27 -51.86
N ILE A 454 25.82 11.38 -51.14
CA ILE A 454 27.27 11.47 -50.88
C ILE A 454 28.08 11.21 -52.15
N GLU A 455 27.67 10.26 -53.00
CA GLU A 455 28.21 10.03 -54.34
C GLU A 455 27.16 9.38 -55.27
N LYS A 456 27.09 9.78 -56.55
CA LYS A 456 26.12 9.22 -57.53
C LYS A 456 26.29 7.71 -57.77
N GLN A 457 27.50 7.18 -57.61
CA GLN A 457 27.82 5.77 -57.89
C GLN A 457 27.54 4.84 -56.69
N GLN A 458 27.64 5.34 -55.46
CA GLN A 458 27.49 4.52 -54.24
C GLN A 458 26.05 4.46 -53.71
N ASN A 459 25.16 5.36 -54.17
CA ASN A 459 23.75 5.40 -53.77
C ASN A 459 23.51 5.51 -52.26
N LEU A 460 24.42 6.22 -51.58
CA LEU A 460 24.35 6.59 -50.18
C LEU A 460 23.81 8.02 -50.03
N PHE A 461 22.87 8.21 -49.11
CA PHE A 461 22.29 9.51 -48.77
C PHE A 461 22.65 9.87 -47.33
N HIS A 462 23.42 10.94 -47.16
CA HIS A 462 23.68 11.56 -45.87
C HIS A 462 22.48 12.40 -45.47
N CYS A 463 21.99 12.19 -44.26
CA CYS A 463 20.89 12.92 -43.68
C CYS A 463 21.37 13.63 -42.42
N SER A 464 21.05 14.92 -42.28
CA SER A 464 21.36 15.69 -41.08
C SER A 464 20.19 16.58 -40.65
N TYR A 465 20.02 16.74 -39.34
CA TYR A 465 19.04 17.62 -38.72
C TYR A 465 19.59 18.21 -37.42
N LYS A 466 18.93 19.25 -36.89
CA LYS A 466 19.37 19.97 -35.68
C LYS A 466 18.16 20.28 -34.79
N PRO A 467 17.86 19.45 -33.77
CA PRO A 467 16.65 19.61 -32.97
C PRO A 467 16.74 20.85 -32.07
N ALA A 468 15.66 21.63 -31.98
CA ALA A 468 15.64 22.88 -31.20
C ALA A 468 15.11 22.70 -29.77
N ALA A 469 14.38 21.60 -29.50
CA ALA A 469 13.78 21.31 -28.22
C ALA A 469 14.12 19.88 -27.76
N PRO A 470 14.20 19.63 -26.44
CA PRO A 470 14.35 18.28 -25.92
C PRO A 470 13.03 17.52 -26.01
N GLY A 471 13.10 16.19 -26.06
CA GLY A 471 11.93 15.32 -26.11
C GLY A 471 12.15 14.11 -26.99
N ASP A 472 11.11 13.30 -27.13
CA ASP A 472 11.09 12.17 -28.05
C ASP A 472 10.52 12.59 -29.41
N TYR A 473 11.23 12.25 -30.47
CA TYR A 473 10.91 12.55 -31.86
C TYR A 473 10.68 11.25 -32.63
N LEU A 474 9.82 11.29 -33.65
CA LEU A 474 9.63 10.18 -34.60
C LEU A 474 10.21 10.56 -35.96
N LEU A 475 11.09 9.71 -36.49
CA LEU A 475 11.72 9.87 -37.79
C LEU A 475 11.21 8.81 -38.76
N ASN A 476 10.50 9.24 -39.80
CA ASN A 476 9.98 8.37 -40.84
C ASN A 476 10.92 8.39 -42.04
N VAL A 477 11.23 7.21 -42.59
CA VAL A 477 12.00 7.08 -43.83
C VAL A 477 11.14 6.35 -44.87
N ILE A 478 10.87 7.04 -45.99
CA ILE A 478 10.02 6.56 -47.07
C ILE A 478 10.86 6.42 -48.34
N TRP A 479 10.73 5.27 -49.02
CA TRP A 479 11.35 4.97 -50.30
C TRP A 479 10.30 4.44 -51.28
N GLY A 480 10.19 5.06 -52.47
CA GLY A 480 9.23 4.62 -53.50
C GLY A 480 7.79 4.51 -52.98
N GLU A 481 7.32 5.55 -52.27
CA GLU A 481 6.00 5.67 -51.64
C GLU A 481 5.72 4.80 -50.42
N LYS A 482 6.57 3.82 -50.11
CA LYS A 482 6.42 2.94 -48.94
C LYS A 482 7.47 3.22 -47.87
N GLU A 483 7.13 3.00 -46.61
CA GLU A 483 8.12 3.00 -45.52
C GLU A 483 9.17 1.91 -45.74
N ILE A 484 10.37 2.13 -45.20
CA ILE A 484 11.43 1.11 -45.16
C ILE A 484 11.35 0.31 -43.86
N HIS A 485 12.05 -0.82 -43.81
CA HIS A 485 12.13 -1.63 -42.59
C HIS A 485 12.65 -0.81 -41.40
N GLY A 486 11.96 -0.90 -40.26
CA GLY A 486 12.36 -0.26 -39.00
C GLY A 486 11.93 1.20 -38.86
N SER A 487 11.38 1.81 -39.91
CA SER A 487 10.67 3.08 -39.82
C SER A 487 9.29 2.87 -39.17
N PRO A 488 8.81 3.76 -38.29
CA PRO A 488 9.46 4.99 -37.83
C PRO A 488 10.51 4.74 -36.73
N PHE A 489 11.60 5.51 -36.74
CA PHE A 489 12.64 5.46 -35.72
C PHE A 489 12.33 6.45 -34.58
N LYS A 490 12.37 5.96 -33.33
CA LYS A 490 12.25 6.81 -32.13
C LYS A 490 13.62 7.43 -31.80
N ILE A 491 13.67 8.75 -31.76
CA ILE A 491 14.86 9.52 -31.40
C ILE A 491 14.63 10.21 -30.06
N THR A 492 15.52 9.99 -29.09
CA THR A 492 15.51 10.76 -27.86
C THR A 492 16.45 11.96 -27.97
N VAL A 493 15.88 13.16 -27.93
CA VAL A 493 16.61 14.44 -27.93
C VAL A 493 16.77 14.91 -26.50
N VAL A 494 18.02 14.98 -26.05
CA VAL A 494 18.33 15.45 -24.68
C VAL A 494 18.69 16.93 -24.67
N PRO A 495 18.39 17.67 -23.57
CA PRO A 495 18.81 19.05 -23.41
C PRO A 495 20.32 19.21 -23.57
N ASN A 496 20.74 20.31 -24.21
CA ASN A 496 22.14 20.69 -24.32
C ASN A 496 22.53 21.66 -23.19
N ASN A 497 22.21 21.25 -21.96
CA ASN A 497 22.44 22.06 -20.76
C ASN A 497 23.45 21.40 -19.81
N HIS A 498 24.15 20.35 -20.23
CA HIS A 498 25.10 19.68 -19.35
C HIS A 498 26.35 20.54 -19.15
N ARG A 499 26.80 20.66 -17.91
CA ARG A 499 28.03 21.41 -17.61
C ARG A 499 29.14 20.40 -17.37
N ALA A 500 29.65 19.77 -18.44
CA ALA A 500 30.78 18.85 -18.34
C ALA A 500 31.98 19.51 -17.63
N SER A 501 32.14 20.83 -17.80
CA SER A 501 33.11 21.67 -17.10
C SER A 501 32.94 21.77 -15.58
N GLN A 502 31.80 21.33 -15.03
CA GLN A 502 31.51 21.32 -13.59
C GLN A 502 31.67 19.93 -12.96
N VAL A 503 32.02 18.91 -13.75
CA VAL A 503 32.36 17.59 -13.21
C VAL A 503 33.76 17.64 -12.65
N LEU A 504 33.93 17.20 -11.40
CA LEU A 504 35.23 17.13 -10.74
C LEU A 504 35.70 15.69 -10.69
N CYS A 505 36.95 15.43 -11.07
CA CYS A 505 37.55 14.11 -10.92
C CYS A 505 38.87 14.22 -10.17
N SER A 506 39.05 13.39 -9.14
CA SER A 506 40.17 13.45 -8.21
C SER A 506 40.59 12.05 -7.73
N GLY A 507 41.86 11.90 -7.31
CA GLY A 507 42.38 10.64 -6.77
C GLY A 507 43.77 10.28 -7.34
N ASP A 508 44.53 9.49 -6.58
CA ASP A 508 45.89 9.10 -6.94
C ASP A 508 45.95 8.23 -8.21
N GLY A 509 44.87 7.48 -8.48
CA GLY A 509 44.69 6.69 -9.69
C GLY A 509 44.71 7.51 -10.99
N LEU A 510 44.63 8.84 -10.92
CA LEU A 510 44.73 9.72 -12.09
C LEU A 510 46.16 9.99 -12.56
N ARG A 511 47.18 9.61 -11.78
CA ARG A 511 48.59 9.92 -12.08
C ARG A 511 49.47 8.69 -12.18
N MET A 512 49.30 7.73 -11.27
CA MET A 512 50.20 6.58 -11.17
C MET A 512 49.45 5.34 -10.68
N GLY A 513 49.90 4.18 -11.12
CA GLY A 513 49.50 2.94 -10.46
C GLY A 513 50.38 1.75 -10.81
N VAL A 514 49.98 0.59 -10.32
CA VAL A 514 50.80 -0.64 -10.38
C VAL A 514 50.10 -1.65 -11.28
N ILE A 515 50.84 -2.25 -12.20
CA ILE A 515 50.32 -3.31 -13.08
C ILE A 515 49.64 -4.42 -12.24
N GLY A 516 48.46 -4.84 -12.68
CA GLY A 516 47.67 -5.88 -12.02
C GLY A 516 47.03 -5.47 -10.69
N LYS A 517 47.26 -4.26 -10.18
CA LYS A 517 46.57 -3.73 -9.00
C LYS A 517 45.43 -2.79 -9.42
N GLU A 518 44.36 -2.82 -8.64
CA GLU A 518 43.23 -1.91 -8.82
C GLU A 518 43.61 -0.52 -8.30
N MET A 519 43.31 0.51 -9.08
CA MET A 519 43.45 1.91 -8.70
C MET A 519 42.11 2.63 -8.82
N GLN A 520 41.88 3.63 -7.97
CA GLN A 520 40.61 4.32 -7.89
C GLN A 520 40.75 5.84 -8.07
N CYS A 521 39.70 6.44 -8.62
CA CYS A 521 39.46 7.87 -8.58
C CYS A 521 37.98 8.14 -8.34
N PHE A 522 37.68 9.34 -7.86
CA PHE A 522 36.35 9.80 -7.48
C PHE A 522 35.88 10.86 -8.46
N ILE A 523 34.64 10.75 -8.91
CA ILE A 523 34.00 11.66 -9.86
C ILE A 523 32.79 12.29 -9.16
N ASP A 524 32.73 13.61 -9.11
CA ASP A 524 31.60 14.38 -8.57
C ASP A 524 30.86 15.07 -9.72
N THR A 525 29.58 14.73 -9.89
CA THR A 525 28.71 15.23 -10.96
C THR A 525 27.62 16.16 -10.45
N ARG A 526 27.58 16.45 -9.13
CA ARG A 526 26.47 17.20 -8.50
C ARG A 526 26.25 18.59 -9.09
N ALA A 527 27.31 19.23 -9.59
CA ALA A 527 27.24 20.56 -10.21
C ALA A 527 26.99 20.53 -11.74
N ALA A 528 26.94 19.34 -12.36
CA ALA A 528 26.90 19.18 -13.82
C ALA A 528 25.50 18.99 -14.42
N MET A 529 24.46 18.91 -13.57
CA MET A 529 23.08 18.44 -13.86
C MET A 529 23.05 16.99 -14.37
N PRO A 530 21.91 16.26 -14.29
CA PRO A 530 21.86 14.84 -14.66
C PRO A 530 22.39 14.55 -16.08
N GLY A 531 23.20 13.50 -16.22
CA GLY A 531 23.92 13.18 -17.44
C GLY A 531 24.71 11.87 -17.37
N GLU A 532 25.19 11.42 -18.53
CA GLU A 532 25.84 10.12 -18.72
C GLU A 532 27.37 10.23 -18.66
N LEU A 533 28.02 9.45 -17.80
CA LEU A 533 29.48 9.30 -17.77
C LEU A 533 29.94 8.20 -18.73
N THR A 534 30.96 8.48 -19.53
CA THR A 534 31.63 7.49 -20.39
C THR A 534 33.14 7.50 -20.08
N VAL A 535 33.70 6.31 -19.86
CA VAL A 535 35.08 6.13 -19.37
C VAL A 535 35.79 5.08 -20.21
N TYR A 536 37.02 5.40 -20.64
CA TYR A 536 37.88 4.48 -21.38
C TYR A 536 39.34 4.70 -20.96
N CYS A 537 40.09 3.64 -20.71
CA CYS A 537 41.52 3.72 -20.41
C CYS A 537 42.33 2.81 -21.33
N HIS A 538 43.21 3.41 -22.14
CA HIS A 538 44.03 2.68 -23.10
C HIS A 538 45.52 2.80 -22.72
N GLY A 539 46.18 1.65 -22.60
CA GLY A 539 47.63 1.52 -22.63
C GLY A 539 48.18 1.58 -24.06
N ILE A 540 49.42 1.17 -24.24
CA ILE A 540 50.08 1.19 -25.56
C ILE A 540 49.49 0.09 -26.46
N ASN A 541 49.28 -1.11 -25.91
CA ASN A 541 48.79 -2.26 -26.65
C ASN A 541 47.49 -2.85 -26.07
N THR A 542 47.13 -2.47 -24.85
CA THR A 542 46.01 -3.06 -24.11
C THR A 542 45.01 -1.99 -23.64
N THR A 543 43.77 -2.40 -23.37
CA THR A 543 42.75 -1.54 -22.74
C THR A 543 42.56 -1.99 -21.30
N ALA A 544 42.69 -1.08 -20.35
CA ALA A 544 42.50 -1.41 -18.93
C ALA A 544 41.02 -1.60 -18.62
N ILE A 545 40.70 -2.60 -17.79
CA ILE A 545 39.34 -2.82 -17.31
C ILE A 545 38.94 -1.65 -16.42
N CYS A 546 37.82 -1.01 -16.74
CA CYS A 546 37.25 0.11 -16.00
C CYS A 546 35.90 -0.30 -15.40
N ARG A 547 35.71 -0.06 -14.09
CA ARG A 547 34.45 -0.30 -13.38
C ARG A 547 34.00 0.98 -12.71
N LEU A 548 32.83 1.47 -13.10
CA LEU A 548 32.21 2.65 -12.49
C LEU A 548 31.14 2.21 -11.49
N VAL A 549 31.18 2.76 -10.29
CA VAL A 549 30.17 2.57 -9.24
C VAL A 549 29.50 3.92 -8.98
N ASP A 550 28.19 3.97 -9.19
CA ASP A 550 27.35 5.15 -8.90
C ASP A 550 26.76 5.03 -7.49
N HIS A 551 27.01 6.03 -6.64
CA HIS A 551 26.53 6.07 -5.26
C HIS A 551 25.14 6.68 -5.11
N ARG A 552 24.50 7.11 -6.22
CA ARG A 552 23.15 7.72 -6.29
C ARG A 552 22.99 9.02 -5.50
N ASP A 553 24.09 9.66 -5.12
CA ASP A 553 24.15 10.97 -4.48
C ASP A 553 24.80 12.03 -5.40
N GLY A 554 25.04 11.67 -6.66
CA GLY A 554 25.76 12.46 -7.65
C GLY A 554 27.28 12.27 -7.63
N THR A 555 27.80 11.35 -6.82
CA THR A 555 29.21 10.94 -6.84
C THR A 555 29.38 9.52 -7.39
N CYS A 556 30.53 9.26 -8.01
CA CYS A 556 30.89 7.95 -8.55
C CYS A 556 32.33 7.58 -8.17
N THR A 557 32.58 6.29 -7.98
CA THR A 557 33.94 5.74 -7.85
C THR A 557 34.29 4.98 -9.13
N LEU A 558 35.39 5.37 -9.76
CA LEU A 558 35.95 4.68 -10.92
C LEU A 558 37.16 3.84 -10.48
N SER A 559 37.03 2.52 -10.63
CA SER A 559 38.09 1.54 -10.46
C SER A 559 38.71 1.14 -11.80
N MET A 560 40.03 1.01 -11.85
CA MET A 560 40.78 0.64 -13.04
C MET A 560 41.85 -0.41 -12.73
N LYS A 561 42.03 -1.40 -13.61
CA LYS A 561 43.08 -2.41 -13.47
C LYS A 561 43.88 -2.53 -14.77
N PRO A 562 45.07 -1.89 -14.86
CA PRO A 562 45.94 -1.99 -16.03
C PRO A 562 46.72 -3.31 -16.02
N GLU A 563 46.86 -3.91 -17.20
CA GLU A 563 47.58 -5.18 -17.40
C GLU A 563 48.92 -4.99 -18.14
N GLU A 564 49.31 -3.73 -18.38
CA GLU A 564 50.53 -3.37 -19.09
C GLU A 564 51.32 -2.30 -18.31
N ILE A 565 52.64 -2.33 -18.38
CA ILE A 565 53.52 -1.29 -17.82
C ILE A 565 53.63 -0.15 -18.83
N GLY A 566 53.62 1.10 -18.36
CA GLY A 566 53.87 2.26 -19.19
C GLY A 566 52.74 3.28 -19.16
N ARG A 567 52.74 4.16 -20.17
CA ARG A 567 51.81 5.29 -20.25
C ARG A 567 50.42 4.80 -20.64
N HIS A 568 49.43 5.14 -19.82
CA HIS A 568 48.01 4.91 -20.09
C HIS A 568 47.30 6.25 -20.24
N ILE A 569 46.30 6.30 -21.12
CA ILE A 569 45.46 7.47 -21.40
C ILE A 569 44.05 7.15 -20.90
N LEU A 570 43.64 7.82 -19.82
CA LEU A 570 42.29 7.73 -19.27
C LEU A 570 41.42 8.87 -19.80
N THR A 571 40.43 8.52 -20.60
CA THR A 571 39.40 9.42 -21.12
C THR A 571 38.14 9.30 -20.26
N ILE A 572 37.66 10.43 -19.74
CA ILE A 572 36.40 10.56 -19.01
C ILE A 572 35.60 11.66 -19.69
N LYS A 573 34.39 11.32 -20.13
CA LYS A 573 33.48 12.25 -20.78
C LYS A 573 32.14 12.29 -20.06
N TYR A 574 31.58 13.47 -19.91
CA TYR A 574 30.24 13.70 -19.39
C TYR A 574 29.34 14.15 -20.53
N ASN A 575 28.29 13.38 -20.82
CA ASN A 575 27.47 13.55 -22.01
C ASN A 575 28.34 13.77 -23.26
N GLY A 576 29.34 12.93 -23.49
CA GLY A 576 30.19 12.97 -24.69
C GLY A 576 31.21 14.11 -24.77
N GLU A 577 31.21 15.09 -23.86
CA GLU A 577 32.25 16.12 -23.75
C GLU A 577 33.31 15.74 -22.71
N HIS A 578 34.57 16.13 -22.93
CA HIS A 578 35.63 15.90 -21.94
C HIS A 578 35.38 16.67 -20.65
N ILE A 579 35.51 16.02 -19.51
CA ILE A 579 35.55 16.71 -18.21
C ILE A 579 36.88 17.46 -18.05
N PRO A 580 36.96 18.48 -17.18
CA PRO A 580 38.21 19.16 -16.87
C PRO A 580 39.33 18.18 -16.48
N GLY A 581 40.46 18.27 -17.20
CA GLY A 581 41.63 17.41 -16.98
C GLY A 581 41.63 16.10 -17.78
N SER A 582 40.52 15.73 -18.41
CA SER A 582 40.51 14.61 -19.36
C SER A 582 41.06 15.05 -20.73
N PRO A 583 41.90 14.23 -21.39
CA PRO A 583 42.39 12.92 -20.96
C PRO A 583 43.51 12.99 -19.90
N TYR A 584 43.46 12.09 -18.91
CA TYR A 584 44.51 11.93 -17.90
C TYR A 584 45.61 10.99 -18.38
N ILE A 585 46.85 11.31 -18.01
CA ILE A 585 48.02 10.48 -18.32
C ILE A 585 48.44 9.73 -17.04
N ILE A 586 48.28 8.42 -17.05
CA ILE A 586 48.60 7.54 -15.92
C ILE A 586 49.89 6.79 -16.22
N LYS A 587 50.85 6.84 -15.29
CA LYS A 587 52.08 6.04 -15.37
C LYS A 587 51.91 4.73 -14.59
N VAL A 588 51.84 3.61 -15.31
CA VAL A 588 51.76 2.27 -14.70
C VAL A 588 53.16 1.69 -14.55
N ILE A 589 53.50 1.25 -13.34
CA ILE A 589 54.81 0.68 -12.98
C ILE A 589 54.69 -0.77 -12.51
N SER A 590 55.80 -1.51 -12.52
CA SER A 590 55.86 -2.82 -11.86
C SER A 590 55.87 -2.68 -10.34
N PRO A 591 55.31 -3.65 -9.59
CA PRO A 591 55.49 -3.71 -8.15
C PRO A 591 56.98 -3.82 -7.78
N PRO A 592 57.37 -3.40 -6.56
CA PRO A 592 58.72 -3.67 -6.07
C PRO A 592 58.93 -5.18 -5.89
N ASP A 593 60.10 -5.69 -6.29
CA ASP A 593 60.51 -7.08 -6.15
C ASP A 593 61.91 -7.15 -5.56
N ALA A 594 62.00 -7.47 -4.26
CA ALA A 594 63.27 -7.54 -3.53
C ALA A 594 64.20 -8.67 -4.02
N SER A 595 63.64 -9.72 -4.65
CA SER A 595 64.42 -10.86 -5.16
C SER A 595 65.28 -10.48 -6.38
N LYS A 596 64.96 -9.37 -7.05
CA LYS A 596 65.70 -8.86 -8.21
C LYS A 596 66.80 -7.87 -7.83
N VAL A 597 66.91 -7.49 -6.56
CA VAL A 597 68.02 -6.66 -6.10
C VAL A 597 69.23 -7.55 -5.87
N ASN A 598 70.31 -7.29 -6.61
CA ASN A 598 71.56 -8.00 -6.45
C ASN A 598 72.52 -7.19 -5.56
N VAL A 599 73.15 -7.84 -4.59
CA VAL A 599 74.10 -7.18 -3.68
C VAL A 599 75.44 -7.90 -3.77
N PHE A 600 76.49 -7.15 -4.08
CA PHE A 600 77.84 -7.71 -4.26
C PHE A 600 78.92 -6.69 -3.91
N GLY A 601 80.11 -7.18 -3.58
CA GLY A 601 81.29 -6.36 -3.30
C GLY A 601 81.98 -6.75 -1.99
N PRO A 602 83.23 -6.30 -1.80
CA PRO A 602 84.08 -6.75 -0.69
C PRO A 602 83.49 -6.42 0.69
N GLY A 603 82.66 -5.38 0.78
CA GLY A 603 82.00 -4.92 2.00
C GLY A 603 81.02 -5.92 2.64
N ILE A 604 80.70 -7.03 1.97
CA ILE A 604 79.84 -8.10 2.50
C ILE A 604 80.56 -9.46 2.60
N GLU A 605 81.86 -9.51 2.37
CA GLU A 605 82.69 -10.72 2.38
C GLU A 605 83.64 -10.78 3.59
N HIS A 606 84.05 -11.97 4.02
CA HIS A 606 85.06 -12.10 5.07
C HIS A 606 86.39 -11.42 4.66
N GLY A 607 87.09 -10.79 5.61
CA GLY A 607 88.35 -10.11 5.27
C GLY A 607 89.21 -9.73 6.46
N ILE A 608 90.38 -9.16 6.19
CA ILE A 608 91.34 -8.72 7.21
C ILE A 608 91.13 -7.23 7.47
N LEU A 609 90.92 -6.83 8.72
CA LEU A 609 90.50 -5.47 9.09
C LEU A 609 91.42 -4.38 8.52
N SER A 610 92.73 -4.60 8.52
CA SER A 610 93.73 -3.62 8.07
C SER A 610 93.70 -3.33 6.57
N THR A 611 93.19 -4.26 5.76
CA THR A 611 93.12 -4.14 4.28
C THR A 611 91.68 -4.19 3.77
N PHE A 612 90.69 -4.22 4.66
CA PHE A 612 89.30 -4.47 4.33
C PHE A 612 88.69 -3.32 3.52
N GLN A 613 88.05 -3.66 2.41
CA GLN A 613 87.30 -2.72 1.58
C GLN A 613 85.83 -2.75 1.97
N SER A 614 85.39 -1.77 2.75
CA SER A 614 84.09 -1.73 3.39
C SER A 614 82.96 -1.15 2.53
N HIS A 615 83.01 -1.43 1.23
CA HIS A 615 82.00 -0.99 0.28
C HIS A 615 81.36 -2.17 -0.46
N PHE A 616 80.07 -2.07 -0.74
CA PHE A 616 79.33 -3.01 -1.56
C PHE A 616 78.29 -2.26 -2.40
N ILE A 617 77.80 -2.90 -3.45
CA ILE A 617 76.90 -2.32 -4.43
C ILE A 617 75.57 -3.05 -4.37
N CYS A 618 74.48 -2.29 -4.31
CA CYS A 618 73.12 -2.77 -4.49
C CYS A 618 72.65 -2.41 -5.90
N ASP A 619 72.56 -3.39 -6.81
CA ASP A 619 71.95 -3.25 -8.13
C ASP A 619 70.45 -3.52 -8.05
N THR A 620 69.65 -2.51 -8.35
CA THR A 620 68.19 -2.52 -8.29
C THR A 620 67.53 -2.69 -9.67
N LYS A 621 68.31 -3.08 -10.69
CA LYS A 621 67.81 -3.33 -12.04
C LYS A 621 66.78 -4.46 -12.02
N GLY A 622 65.59 -4.18 -12.56
CA GLY A 622 64.47 -5.13 -12.58
C GLY A 622 63.64 -5.22 -11.29
N ALA A 623 64.06 -4.61 -10.18
CA ALA A 623 63.38 -4.68 -8.88
C ALA A 623 62.11 -3.82 -8.74
N GLY A 624 61.59 -3.25 -9.84
CA GLY A 624 60.52 -2.25 -9.80
C GLY A 624 60.91 -0.95 -9.08
N ALA A 625 59.96 -0.04 -8.90
CA ALA A 625 60.21 1.17 -8.09
C ALA A 625 60.03 0.83 -6.60
N GLY A 626 61.02 1.18 -5.77
CA GLY A 626 61.01 0.84 -4.34
C GLY A 626 62.06 1.60 -3.53
N GLN A 627 62.11 1.33 -2.22
CA GLN A 627 62.99 2.00 -1.27
C GLN A 627 64.09 1.05 -0.77
N LEU A 628 65.37 1.38 -1.00
CA LEU A 628 66.50 0.65 -0.42
C LEU A 628 66.71 1.06 1.04
N THR A 629 66.86 0.07 1.93
CA THR A 629 67.27 0.27 3.32
C THR A 629 68.43 -0.64 3.65
N VAL A 630 69.51 -0.10 4.22
CA VAL A 630 70.68 -0.88 4.66
C VAL A 630 70.95 -0.60 6.13
N LYS A 631 71.20 -1.66 6.89
CA LYS A 631 71.64 -1.59 8.28
C LYS A 631 72.84 -2.51 8.49
N VAL A 632 73.93 -1.96 9.01
CA VAL A 632 75.14 -2.73 9.37
C VAL A 632 75.26 -2.74 10.88
N ARG A 633 75.45 -3.92 11.47
CA ARG A 633 75.75 -4.10 12.89
C ARG A 633 77.04 -4.89 13.05
N GLY A 634 77.90 -4.49 13.95
CA GLY A 634 79.14 -5.21 14.29
C GLY A 634 79.35 -5.29 15.80
N PRO A 635 80.57 -5.63 16.26
CA PRO A 635 80.86 -5.85 17.68
C PRO A 635 80.53 -4.65 18.59
N LYS A 636 80.68 -3.43 18.07
CA LYS A 636 80.37 -2.16 18.76
C LYS A 636 78.96 -1.62 18.54
N GLY A 637 78.07 -2.40 17.92
CA GLY A 637 76.70 -2.00 17.64
C GLY A 637 76.47 -1.54 16.19
N ALA A 638 75.56 -0.59 15.98
CA ALA A 638 75.13 -0.18 14.65
C ALA A 638 76.11 0.81 13.99
N PHE A 639 76.36 0.62 12.71
CA PHE A 639 77.22 1.49 11.90
C PHE A 639 76.38 2.45 11.06
N ARG A 640 76.89 3.66 10.85
CA ARG A 640 76.38 4.57 9.83
C ARG A 640 76.79 4.03 8.46
N VAL A 641 75.82 3.91 7.57
CA VAL A 641 76.05 3.49 6.18
C VAL A 641 75.87 4.71 5.29
N GLU A 642 76.90 5.05 4.52
CA GLU A 642 76.85 6.07 3.50
C GLU A 642 76.36 5.44 2.20
N MET A 643 75.33 6.02 1.59
CA MET A 643 74.75 5.54 0.34
C MET A 643 74.92 6.61 -0.74
N GLU A 644 75.51 6.23 -1.86
CA GLU A 644 75.78 7.12 -2.97
C GLU A 644 75.26 6.50 -4.28
N ARG A 645 74.52 7.29 -5.06
CA ARG A 645 74.14 6.95 -6.43
C ARG A 645 75.11 7.62 -7.38
N GLN A 646 75.76 6.86 -8.25
CA GLN A 646 76.72 7.42 -9.21
C GLN A 646 76.05 8.31 -10.27
N HIS A 647 74.90 7.90 -10.84
CA HIS A 647 74.08 8.73 -11.74
C HIS A 647 72.59 8.57 -11.48
N SER A 648 71.78 9.53 -11.96
CA SER A 648 70.32 9.54 -11.80
C SER A 648 69.59 8.43 -12.59
N GLN A 649 70.23 7.89 -13.63
CA GLN A 649 69.72 6.79 -14.46
C GLN A 649 70.33 5.42 -14.08
N ASP A 650 71.40 5.42 -13.30
CA ASP A 650 72.05 4.20 -12.83
C ASP A 650 71.23 3.60 -11.69
N ARG A 651 70.85 2.33 -11.85
CA ARG A 651 70.08 1.58 -10.83
C ARG A 651 70.97 0.96 -9.76
N THR A 652 72.23 1.37 -9.68
CA THR A 652 73.22 0.90 -8.71
C THR A 652 73.40 1.92 -7.58
N ILE A 653 73.49 1.41 -6.35
CA ILE A 653 73.69 2.23 -5.14
C ILE A 653 74.89 1.68 -4.40
N ILE A 654 75.93 2.49 -4.23
CA ILE A 654 77.14 2.13 -3.51
C ILE A 654 76.92 2.41 -2.02
N CYS A 655 77.11 1.40 -1.19
CA CYS A 655 77.00 1.46 0.25
C CYS A 655 78.39 1.35 0.87
N ARG A 656 78.78 2.30 1.72
CA ARG A 656 80.05 2.29 2.46
C ARG A 656 79.81 2.35 3.96
N TYR A 657 80.61 1.63 4.74
CA TYR A 657 80.65 1.74 6.21
C TYR A 657 82.12 1.67 6.67
N ASN A 658 82.43 2.01 7.92
CA ASN A 658 83.83 2.04 8.39
C ASN A 658 84.01 1.11 9.61
N PRO A 659 84.38 -0.17 9.42
CA PRO A 659 84.66 -1.07 10.52
C PRO A 659 85.99 -0.71 11.20
N THR A 660 86.04 -0.79 12.53
CA THR A 660 87.25 -0.47 13.31
C THR A 660 87.70 -1.62 14.23
N GLU A 661 86.96 -2.72 14.26
CA GLU A 661 87.26 -3.86 15.13
C GLU A 661 87.09 -5.19 14.40
N PRO A 662 87.94 -6.19 14.69
CA PRO A 662 87.72 -7.55 14.23
C PRO A 662 86.50 -8.13 14.94
N GLY A 663 85.77 -9.02 14.27
CA GLY A 663 84.57 -9.66 14.81
C GLY A 663 83.47 -9.88 13.78
N LEU A 664 82.29 -10.27 14.27
CA LEU A 664 81.14 -10.59 13.45
C LEU A 664 80.35 -9.34 13.07
N TYR A 665 80.06 -9.18 11.79
CA TYR A 665 79.22 -8.12 11.23
C TYR A 665 78.02 -8.73 10.50
N LEU A 666 76.87 -8.06 10.64
CA LEU A 666 75.60 -8.40 10.03
C LEU A 666 75.11 -7.24 9.18
N VAL A 667 75.06 -7.44 7.86
CA VAL A 667 74.63 -6.45 6.87
C VAL A 667 73.22 -6.81 6.38
N SER A 668 72.22 -6.08 6.85
CA SER A 668 70.83 -6.21 6.44
C SER A 668 70.51 -5.24 5.31
N VAL A 669 70.16 -5.75 4.14
CA VAL A 669 69.75 -5.00 2.95
C VAL A 669 68.30 -5.36 2.63
N LYS A 670 67.45 -4.34 2.50
CA LYS A 670 66.02 -4.48 2.25
C LYS A 670 65.55 -3.60 1.10
N TRP A 671 64.59 -4.08 0.32
CA TRP A 671 63.91 -3.32 -0.73
C TRP A 671 62.42 -3.25 -0.42
N SER A 672 61.91 -2.03 -0.23
CA SER A 672 60.51 -1.75 0.18
C SER A 672 60.06 -2.55 1.42
N GLY A 673 60.98 -2.81 2.35
CA GLY A 673 60.72 -3.49 3.63
C GLY A 673 61.10 -4.98 3.68
N GLU A 674 61.26 -5.63 2.53
CA GLU A 674 61.60 -7.06 2.41
C GLU A 674 63.12 -7.27 2.25
N HIS A 675 63.65 -8.37 2.80
CA HIS A 675 65.06 -8.72 2.62
C HIS A 675 65.34 -9.12 1.16
N VAL A 676 66.45 -8.62 0.61
CA VAL A 676 66.93 -9.03 -0.71
C VAL A 676 67.62 -10.40 -0.62
N LEU A 677 67.87 -11.04 -1.76
CA LEU A 677 68.54 -12.34 -1.81
C LEU A 677 69.89 -12.30 -1.05
N GLY A 678 70.13 -13.26 -0.17
CA GLY A 678 71.35 -13.36 0.64
C GLY A 678 71.38 -12.46 1.88
N SER A 679 70.39 -11.57 2.06
CA SER A 679 70.29 -10.73 3.26
C SER A 679 69.55 -11.45 4.40
N PRO A 680 70.02 -11.34 5.66
CA PRO A 680 71.19 -10.59 6.10
C PRO A 680 72.51 -11.29 5.76
N PHE A 681 73.48 -10.53 5.25
CA PHE A 681 74.83 -11.04 4.99
C PHE A 681 75.63 -11.06 6.30
N GLN A 682 76.12 -12.23 6.66
CA GLN A 682 76.95 -12.42 7.84
C GLN A 682 78.41 -12.54 7.41
N MET A 683 79.26 -11.67 7.95
CA MET A 683 80.67 -11.63 7.59
C MET A 683 81.53 -11.39 8.83
N ARG A 684 82.81 -11.78 8.76
CA ARG A 684 83.74 -11.70 9.89
C ARG A 684 85.01 -11.00 9.43
N LEU A 685 85.42 -10.00 10.19
CA LEU A 685 86.70 -9.33 10.02
C LEU A 685 87.72 -9.90 10.99
N PHE A 686 88.91 -10.21 10.49
CA PHE A 686 90.01 -10.80 11.26
C PHE A 686 91.10 -9.77 11.50
N GLU A 687 91.85 -9.95 12.59
CA GLU A 687 92.94 -9.05 12.95
C GLU A 687 94.19 -9.28 12.08
N SER A 688 94.47 -10.55 11.75
CA SER A 688 95.65 -10.95 10.97
C SER A 688 95.32 -11.97 9.87
N GLU A 689 96.22 -12.08 8.89
CA GLU A 689 96.09 -13.01 7.76
C GLU A 689 96.17 -14.48 8.19
N GLU A 690 96.92 -14.79 9.26
CA GLU A 690 96.98 -16.13 9.82
C GLU A 690 95.62 -16.59 10.38
N GLN A 691 94.92 -15.71 11.11
CA GLN A 691 93.58 -15.98 11.62
C GLN A 691 92.56 -16.19 10.49
N PHE A 692 92.65 -15.36 9.45
CA PHE A 692 91.79 -15.47 8.26
C PHE A 692 92.01 -16.80 7.51
N ARG A 693 93.28 -17.19 7.28
CA ARG A 693 93.64 -18.46 6.63
C ARG A 693 93.25 -19.67 7.46
N TYR A 694 93.40 -19.61 8.78
CA TYR A 694 92.94 -20.67 9.68
C TYR A 694 91.42 -20.88 9.58
N GLN A 695 90.65 -19.79 9.56
CA GLN A 695 89.21 -19.88 9.43
C GLN A 695 88.78 -20.39 8.04
N LEU A 696 89.40 -19.94 6.95
CA LEU A 696 89.11 -20.43 5.60
C LEU A 696 89.38 -21.95 5.47
N ASN A 697 90.50 -22.43 6.01
CA ASN A 697 90.81 -23.85 6.05
C ASN A 697 89.80 -24.64 6.92
N SER A 698 89.32 -24.04 8.03
CA SER A 698 88.29 -24.66 8.87
C SER A 698 86.93 -24.78 8.17
N TYR A 699 86.55 -23.82 7.30
CA TYR A 699 85.34 -23.90 6.48
C TYR A 699 85.46 -24.98 5.39
N HIS A 700 86.61 -25.08 4.70
CA HIS A 700 86.87 -26.17 3.74
C HIS A 700 86.89 -27.57 4.38
N LEU A 701 87.31 -27.67 5.65
CA LEU A 701 87.24 -28.90 6.44
C LEU A 701 85.81 -29.26 6.92
N LEU A 702 84.89 -28.29 6.97
CA LEU A 702 83.48 -28.53 7.32
C LEU A 702 82.64 -28.92 6.09
N GLU A 703 82.87 -28.30 4.94
CA GLU A 703 82.23 -28.68 3.67
C GLU A 703 82.65 -30.09 3.21
N SER A 704 83.94 -30.44 3.38
CA SER A 704 84.42 -31.81 3.10
C SER A 704 83.93 -32.87 4.09
N LYS A 705 83.49 -32.49 5.30
CA LYS A 705 82.82 -33.40 6.25
C LYS A 705 81.33 -33.58 5.96
N GLN A 706 80.62 -32.53 5.55
CA GLN A 706 79.22 -32.63 5.13
C GLN A 706 79.03 -33.43 3.84
N GLN A 707 80.02 -33.45 2.94
CA GLN A 707 79.96 -34.28 1.73
C GLN A 707 80.23 -35.78 1.97
N ASN A 708 80.75 -36.16 3.15
CA ASN A 708 81.03 -37.56 3.51
C ASN A 708 79.96 -38.19 4.42
N ASP A 709 79.11 -37.40 5.09
CA ASP A 709 78.01 -37.90 5.92
C ASP A 709 76.69 -38.15 5.15
N ASP A 710 76.64 -37.87 3.83
CA ASP A 710 75.51 -38.18 2.92
C ASP A 710 75.76 -39.43 2.04
N ILE A 711 76.75 -40.29 2.38
CA ILE A 711 77.00 -41.59 1.71
C ILE A 711 77.00 -42.77 2.73
N ILE A 712 76.18 -42.71 3.79
CA ILE A 712 75.76 -43.92 4.54
C ILE A 712 74.25 -43.95 4.70
#